data_AF-A0A967ZZJ2-F1
#
_entry.id   AF-A0A967ZZJ2-F1
#
_cell.length_a   1.000
_cell.length_b   1.000
_cell.length_c   1.000
_cell.angle_alpha   90.00
_cell.angle_beta   90.00
_cell.angle_gamma   90.00
#
_symmetry.space_group_name_H-M   'P 1'
#
loop_
_entity.id
_entity.type
_entity.pdbx_description
1 polymer ?
#
loop_
_entity_poly.entity_id
_entity_poly.type
_entity_poly.pdbx_seq_one_letter_code
_entity_poly.pdbx_strand_id
1 'polypeptide(L)'
;MSQRLALIVGNSLYRDEKLAKLTSPEADVGAFADALLDQEMGGFDDVKLLVNMASHTVRRAISDFFSRKNRTDLLLFYFSGHGVLDDRGRLYFALKDTDTSLLRGTAIPAHYVTDEMDNSRSQRQLLILDCCHSGAFARGSKSAVGASVGTASTFEGTGFGRVVLTASDATQYAWEGNQIIGDAENSLFTHFIVKGIQSGEADANQDGEITVDELYDYAYSCILKETPNQTPGKWSFKEQGDLIISHSPVQHPAEEETQEDIELGEDEDEQLDQLYTDGLSAMLSEEWDAACQKFEEILENEPDFLDTGERLKEAQFQRDTAELYLEALSKYEAGELKECIASFEEVIARSPQYKDAAEKLEKIKAEKILADLVSQVEASFAAGDYDSVVEMFDRIYNLAPDYKDHRGLRDRAQQKIDEAKRLNQMEDLYQLAKADLSAGRLDEAKSHLSQIQQLEGGYRNTEQLLERINQQLTDETSSTLELIKPDESDEQKDEQGVSLFDRLAGLPKWAIGVGALGAIGAGVLLVGLILLIARGFPNRANQVVAPSDQVIETIVLTDTTRVEETQPPTPITELQMGLVNPLDGAVLIAVPAGEFEMGADPQSGLDFCIQTLGQGICGIEDFEDEGPVHTVFLDEFWIYQSEVTNQQYAEFLNENRVVNNQSVDSWIDLTSEFIQIRADGSNWVVIPGFEKYPVVEVTWDGAVAYCQTAGGRLPTEAEWEKAAKGEENLLFPWGNQFESQFANVDDETIFSQETVGCSSSDCDGFRETSPVGTFPSGASPYGVMDMSGNVWEWVSDWYGDDYYENSPSSNPAGPQDGTFKIRRGGS
;
A
#
# COMPACT_ATOMS: atom_id res chain seq x y z
N MET A 1 26.31 -25.24 25.71
CA MET A 1 26.18 -26.51 24.98
C MET A 1 25.19 -26.27 23.87
N SER A 2 25.36 -26.91 22.71
CA SER A 2 24.43 -26.74 21.59
C SER A 2 23.07 -27.30 21.99
N GLN A 3 22.00 -26.54 21.74
CA GLN A 3 20.63 -26.99 22.02
C GLN A 3 19.87 -27.26 20.72
N ARG A 4 18.91 -28.19 20.76
CA ARG A 4 17.95 -28.47 19.69
C ARG A 4 16.57 -28.03 20.18
N LEU A 5 16.00 -26.99 19.57
CA LEU A 5 14.77 -26.35 20.03
C LEU A 5 13.75 -26.31 18.89
N ALA A 6 12.48 -26.56 19.19
CA ALA A 6 11.40 -26.42 18.22
C ALA A 6 10.25 -25.55 18.73
N LEU A 7 9.66 -24.76 17.82
CA LEU A 7 8.39 -24.07 18.01
C LEU A 7 7.43 -24.55 16.94
N ILE A 8 6.33 -25.18 17.37
CA ILE A 8 5.33 -25.79 16.50
C ILE A 8 4.02 -25.04 16.70
N VAL A 9 3.46 -24.49 15.62
CA VAL A 9 2.19 -23.77 15.62
C VAL A 9 1.19 -24.53 14.75
N GLY A 10 0.05 -24.91 15.33
CA GLY A 10 -1.02 -25.61 14.63
C GLY A 10 -2.36 -24.91 14.82
N ASN A 11 -2.96 -24.39 13.74
CA ASN A 11 -4.22 -23.67 13.79
C ASN A 11 -5.28 -24.33 12.92
N SER A 12 -6.34 -24.79 13.56
CA SER A 12 -7.51 -25.42 12.97
C SER A 12 -8.80 -24.60 13.15
N LEU A 13 -8.84 -23.75 14.17
CA LEU A 13 -9.99 -22.92 14.55
C LEU A 13 -9.75 -21.46 14.21
N TYR A 14 -10.71 -20.82 13.56
CA TYR A 14 -10.67 -19.42 13.14
C TYR A 14 -11.95 -18.69 13.55
N ARG A 15 -11.82 -17.41 13.91
CA ARG A 15 -12.95 -16.52 14.25
C ARG A 15 -13.74 -16.10 13.00
N ASP A 16 -13.03 -15.83 11.90
CA ASP A 16 -13.63 -15.47 10.62
C ASP A 16 -14.23 -16.70 9.93
N GLU A 17 -15.53 -16.66 9.63
CA GLU A 17 -16.28 -17.74 8.97
C GLU A 17 -15.80 -18.01 7.53
N LYS A 18 -15.05 -17.08 6.92
CA LYS A 18 -14.43 -17.29 5.60
C LYS A 18 -13.28 -18.30 5.64
N LEU A 19 -12.69 -18.53 6.80
CA LEU A 19 -11.64 -19.51 7.00
C LEU A 19 -12.26 -20.83 7.46
N ALA A 20 -12.24 -21.84 6.60
CA ALA A 20 -12.77 -23.15 6.91
C ALA A 20 -12.01 -23.77 8.09
N LYS A 21 -12.75 -24.42 8.99
CA LYS A 21 -12.14 -25.19 10.08
C LYS A 21 -11.36 -26.36 9.49
N LEU A 22 -10.08 -26.46 9.84
CA LEU A 22 -9.24 -27.59 9.41
C LEU A 22 -9.40 -28.75 10.40
N THR A 23 -9.45 -29.98 9.89
CA THR A 23 -9.63 -31.18 10.72
C THR A 23 -8.32 -31.77 11.24
N SER A 24 -7.19 -31.37 10.65
CA SER A 24 -5.90 -32.05 10.71
C SER A 24 -4.81 -31.46 11.63
N PRO A 25 -4.70 -30.14 11.85
CA PRO A 25 -3.49 -29.59 12.47
C PRO A 25 -3.26 -30.15 13.88
N GLU A 26 -4.29 -30.29 14.71
CA GLU A 26 -4.13 -30.64 16.13
C GLU A 26 -3.50 -32.03 16.38
N ALA A 27 -3.85 -33.02 15.55
CA ALA A 27 -3.32 -34.37 15.68
C ALA A 27 -1.93 -34.50 15.04
N ASP A 28 -1.74 -33.87 13.88
CA ASP A 28 -0.50 -33.97 13.10
C ASP A 28 0.64 -33.19 13.77
N VAL A 29 0.37 -32.00 14.34
CA VAL A 29 1.37 -31.23 15.10
C VAL A 29 1.75 -31.87 16.43
N GLY A 30 0.82 -32.60 17.06
CA GLY A 30 1.07 -33.36 18.28
C GLY A 30 2.03 -34.52 18.02
N ALA A 31 1.75 -35.31 16.98
CA ALA A 31 2.60 -36.43 16.59
C ALA A 31 4.01 -35.97 16.16
N PHE A 32 4.10 -34.80 15.51
CA PHE A 32 5.39 -34.21 15.17
C PHE A 32 6.15 -33.75 16.42
N ALA A 33 5.49 -33.05 17.34
CA ALA A 33 6.09 -32.64 18.61
C ALA A 33 6.64 -33.84 19.42
N ASP A 34 5.86 -34.92 19.49
CA ASP A 34 6.26 -36.15 20.18
C ASP A 34 7.50 -36.80 19.54
N ALA A 35 7.57 -36.84 18.19
CA ALA A 35 8.71 -37.39 17.46
C ALA A 35 9.99 -36.56 17.68
N LEU A 36 9.88 -35.23 17.76
CA LEU A 36 11.01 -34.35 18.02
C LEU A 36 11.53 -34.46 19.46
N LEU A 37 10.64 -34.57 20.46
CA LEU A 37 11.01 -34.68 21.88
C LEU A 37 11.64 -36.03 22.25
N ASP A 38 11.35 -37.09 21.49
CA ASP A 38 11.91 -38.41 21.75
C ASP A 38 13.44 -38.38 21.64
N GLN A 39 14.10 -38.82 22.71
CA GLN A 39 15.55 -38.73 22.85
C GLN A 39 16.31 -39.75 22.00
N GLU A 40 15.65 -40.80 21.52
CA GLU A 40 16.24 -41.78 20.60
C GLU A 40 15.96 -41.42 19.13
N MET A 41 15.02 -40.50 18.86
CA MET A 41 14.71 -39.99 17.51
C MET A 41 15.15 -38.54 17.34
N GLY A 42 14.29 -37.55 17.60
CA GLY A 42 14.57 -36.14 17.33
C GLY A 42 15.60 -35.49 18.25
N GLY A 43 15.67 -35.95 19.50
CA GLY A 43 16.63 -35.46 20.50
C GLY A 43 16.49 -33.97 20.83
N PHE A 44 15.32 -33.37 20.63
CA PHE A 44 15.11 -31.96 20.96
C PHE A 44 15.08 -31.74 22.47
N ASP A 45 15.77 -30.70 22.93
CA ASP A 45 15.83 -30.31 24.34
C ASP A 45 14.51 -29.68 24.81
N ASP A 46 13.84 -28.96 23.91
CA ASP A 46 12.56 -28.30 24.16
C ASP A 46 11.74 -28.17 22.87
N VAL A 47 10.43 -28.44 22.99
CA VAL A 47 9.47 -28.32 21.89
C VAL A 47 8.24 -27.58 22.41
N LYS A 48 8.10 -26.31 22.01
CA LYS A 48 6.96 -25.47 22.36
C LYS A 48 5.84 -25.66 21.34
N LEU A 49 4.76 -26.30 21.78
CA LEU A 49 3.59 -26.54 20.94
C LEU A 49 2.47 -25.52 21.22
N LEU A 50 2.04 -24.78 20.21
CA LEU A 50 0.96 -23.79 20.27
C LEU A 50 -0.17 -24.21 19.34
N VAL A 51 -1.34 -24.55 19.91
CA VAL A 51 -2.49 -25.02 19.16
C VAL A 51 -3.65 -24.05 19.29
N ASN A 52 -4.18 -23.54 18.18
CA ASN A 52 -5.31 -22.61 18.16
C ASN A 52 -5.12 -21.38 19.07
N MET A 53 -3.91 -20.82 19.03
CA MET A 53 -3.57 -19.61 19.77
C MET A 53 -3.88 -18.35 18.94
N ALA A 54 -4.07 -17.23 19.63
CA ALA A 54 -4.27 -15.92 19.02
C ALA A 54 -2.96 -15.35 18.46
N SER A 55 -3.08 -14.42 17.53
CA SER A 55 -2.00 -13.82 16.76
C SER A 55 -0.93 -13.19 17.64
N HIS A 56 -1.29 -12.41 18.66
CA HIS A 56 -0.34 -11.81 19.61
C HIS A 56 0.47 -12.87 20.38
N THR A 57 -0.19 -13.96 20.83
CA THR A 57 0.45 -15.05 21.58
C THR A 57 1.48 -15.76 20.71
N VAL A 58 1.12 -16.09 19.47
CA VAL A 58 2.02 -16.76 18.53
C VAL A 58 3.15 -15.81 18.11
N ARG A 59 2.85 -14.53 17.86
CA ARG A 59 3.83 -13.50 17.48
C ARG A 59 4.93 -13.36 18.54
N ARG A 60 4.55 -13.25 19.82
CA ARG A 60 5.48 -13.23 20.96
C ARG A 60 6.30 -14.52 21.03
N ALA A 61 5.66 -15.67 20.89
CA ALA A 61 6.36 -16.96 20.97
C ALA A 61 7.42 -17.15 19.87
N ILE A 62 7.16 -16.67 18.65
CA ILE A 62 8.14 -16.67 17.54
C ILE A 62 9.34 -15.80 17.91
N SER A 63 9.09 -14.60 18.42
CA SER A 63 10.14 -13.67 18.85
C SER A 63 11.02 -14.28 19.96
N ASP A 64 10.39 -14.83 20.99
CA ASP A 64 11.08 -15.55 22.07
C ASP A 64 11.91 -16.72 21.53
N PHE A 65 11.37 -17.47 20.57
CA PHE A 65 11.98 -18.66 20.02
C PHE A 65 13.24 -18.38 19.21
N PHE A 66 13.31 -17.26 18.50
CA PHE A 66 14.52 -16.88 17.76
C PHE A 66 15.49 -16.02 18.57
N SER A 67 15.03 -15.44 19.69
CA SER A 67 15.85 -14.66 20.61
C SER A 67 16.87 -15.48 21.42
N ARG A 68 17.98 -14.82 21.80
CA ARG A 68 18.95 -15.31 22.81
C ARG A 68 19.53 -16.71 22.53
N LYS A 69 19.69 -17.09 21.25
CA LYS A 69 20.26 -18.38 20.84
C LYS A 69 21.77 -18.33 20.64
N ASN A 70 22.41 -19.50 20.69
CA ASN A 70 23.82 -19.66 20.35
C ASN A 70 23.95 -20.02 18.86
N ARG A 71 25.14 -19.74 18.29
CA ARG A 71 25.42 -20.00 16.86
C ARG A 71 25.22 -21.44 16.43
N THR A 72 25.41 -22.39 17.34
CA THR A 72 25.34 -23.83 17.05
C THR A 72 23.96 -24.42 17.33
N ASP A 73 23.05 -23.69 17.99
CA ASP A 73 21.74 -24.21 18.35
C ASP A 73 20.93 -24.53 17.08
N LEU A 74 20.29 -25.69 17.02
CA LEU A 74 19.36 -26.04 15.95
C LEU A 74 17.97 -25.53 16.31
N LEU A 75 17.42 -24.65 15.47
CA LEU A 75 16.09 -24.06 15.68
C LEU A 75 15.13 -24.56 14.60
N LEU A 76 14.06 -25.24 14.98
CA LEU A 76 12.99 -25.68 14.08
C LEU A 76 11.72 -24.87 14.34
N PHE A 77 11.30 -24.03 13.38
CA PHE A 77 9.98 -23.40 13.40
C PHE A 77 9.06 -24.11 12.41
N TYR A 78 7.92 -24.60 12.91
CA TYR A 78 6.91 -25.28 12.12
C TYR A 78 5.57 -24.56 12.23
N PHE A 79 4.91 -24.33 11.11
CA PHE A 79 3.57 -23.76 11.06
C PHE A 79 2.63 -24.65 10.21
N SER A 80 1.46 -24.98 10.76
CA SER A 80 0.36 -25.63 10.04
C SER A 80 -0.95 -24.89 10.25
N GLY A 81 -1.62 -24.53 9.15
CA GLY A 81 -2.84 -23.72 9.18
C GLY A 81 -3.11 -23.03 7.85
N HIS A 82 -3.94 -21.99 7.86
CA HIS A 82 -4.23 -21.19 6.66
C HIS A 82 -3.15 -20.14 6.41
N GLY A 83 -2.65 -20.10 5.17
CA GLY A 83 -1.90 -18.98 4.62
C GLY A 83 -2.83 -18.11 3.80
N VAL A 84 -2.92 -16.82 4.12
CA VAL A 84 -3.81 -15.86 3.44
C VAL A 84 -2.94 -14.77 2.78
N LEU A 85 -3.28 -14.41 1.55
CA LEU A 85 -2.63 -13.32 0.84
C LEU A 85 -3.42 -12.03 1.04
N ASP A 86 -2.72 -10.91 1.24
CA ASP A 86 -3.36 -9.60 1.12
C ASP A 86 -3.57 -9.19 -0.34
N ASP A 87 -4.17 -8.01 -0.54
CA ASP A 87 -4.43 -7.40 -1.85
C ASP A 87 -3.17 -7.18 -2.69
N ARG A 88 -2.00 -7.18 -2.06
CA ARG A 88 -0.68 -7.02 -2.67
C ARG A 88 0.08 -8.33 -2.82
N GLY A 89 -0.56 -9.46 -2.51
CA GLY A 89 0.03 -10.80 -2.63
C GLY A 89 1.02 -11.15 -1.51
N ARG A 90 1.05 -10.40 -0.40
CA ARG A 90 1.93 -10.72 0.74
C ARG A 90 1.30 -11.81 1.59
N LEU A 91 2.11 -12.79 1.99
CA LEU A 91 1.67 -13.93 2.79
C LEU A 91 1.52 -13.57 4.27
N TYR A 92 0.39 -13.95 4.83
CA TYR A 92 0.09 -13.92 6.27
C TYR A 92 -0.28 -15.33 6.73
N PHE A 93 0.27 -15.73 7.87
CA PHE A 93 -0.21 -16.87 8.63
C PHE A 93 -1.47 -16.46 9.37
N ALA A 94 -2.58 -17.16 9.12
CA ALA A 94 -3.83 -16.93 9.83
C ALA A 94 -3.83 -17.70 11.17
N LEU A 95 -4.27 -17.01 12.21
CA LEU A 95 -4.37 -17.50 13.59
C LEU A 95 -5.83 -17.46 14.05
N LYS A 96 -6.08 -17.85 15.30
CA LYS A 96 -7.44 -18.05 15.82
C LYS A 96 -8.33 -16.80 15.74
N ASP A 97 -7.74 -15.65 15.96
CA ASP A 97 -8.35 -14.32 16.00
C ASP A 97 -8.28 -13.58 14.66
N THR A 98 -7.75 -14.20 13.61
CA THR A 98 -7.62 -13.56 12.29
C THR A 98 -8.97 -13.19 11.70
N ASP A 99 -9.05 -11.93 11.26
CA ASP A 99 -10.09 -11.37 10.41
C ASP A 99 -9.49 -11.13 9.02
N THR A 100 -10.03 -11.79 8.00
CA THR A 100 -9.52 -11.70 6.62
C THR A 100 -9.69 -10.30 6.01
N SER A 101 -10.52 -9.44 6.60
CA SER A 101 -10.63 -8.03 6.20
C SER A 101 -9.59 -7.13 6.88
N LEU A 102 -8.92 -7.60 7.94
CA LEU A 102 -7.94 -6.87 8.75
C LEU A 102 -6.67 -7.70 8.99
N LEU A 103 -6.13 -8.30 7.93
CA LEU A 103 -4.97 -9.21 8.01
C LEU A 103 -3.76 -8.59 8.72
N ARG A 104 -3.47 -7.31 8.46
CA ARG A 104 -2.30 -6.63 9.04
C ARG A 104 -2.32 -6.59 10.58
N GLY A 105 -3.50 -6.42 11.16
CA GLY A 105 -3.68 -6.32 12.62
C GLY A 105 -3.97 -7.65 13.30
N THR A 106 -4.47 -8.66 12.56
CA THR A 106 -5.04 -9.88 13.15
C THR A 106 -4.38 -11.18 12.68
N ALA A 107 -3.39 -11.09 11.79
CA ALA A 107 -2.60 -12.21 11.30
C ALA A 107 -1.09 -11.94 11.50
N ILE A 108 -0.25 -12.95 11.29
CA ILE A 108 1.21 -12.78 11.37
C ILE A 108 1.78 -12.75 9.95
N PRO A 109 2.39 -11.65 9.50
CA PRO A 109 3.00 -11.62 8.18
C PRO A 109 4.21 -12.56 8.11
N ALA A 110 4.43 -13.18 6.96
CA ALA A 110 5.57 -14.08 6.74
C ALA A 110 6.94 -13.37 6.88
N HIS A 111 7.04 -12.09 6.50
CA HIS A 111 8.27 -11.31 6.67
C HIS A 111 8.67 -11.17 8.13
N TYR A 112 7.70 -11.05 9.06
CA TYR A 112 8.01 -10.99 10.49
C TYR A 112 8.77 -12.23 10.97
N VAL A 113 8.36 -13.42 10.52
CA VAL A 113 9.09 -14.67 10.85
C VAL A 113 10.49 -14.66 10.26
N THR A 114 10.64 -14.14 9.05
CA THR A 114 11.95 -14.00 8.40
C THR A 114 12.87 -13.04 9.16
N ASP A 115 12.34 -11.89 9.58
CA ASP A 115 13.07 -10.89 10.36
C ASP A 115 13.55 -11.50 11.69
N GLU A 116 12.69 -12.27 12.36
CA GLU A 116 13.05 -12.99 13.58
C GLU A 116 14.15 -14.04 13.34
N MET A 117 14.04 -14.81 12.26
CA MET A 117 15.07 -15.76 11.86
C MET A 117 16.40 -15.06 11.52
N ASP A 118 16.37 -13.91 10.84
CA ASP A 118 17.54 -13.12 10.46
C ASP A 118 18.24 -12.51 11.68
N ASN A 119 17.45 -12.07 12.66
CA ASN A 119 17.95 -11.52 13.93
C ASN A 119 18.46 -12.60 14.89
N SER A 120 18.16 -13.88 14.63
CA SER A 120 18.67 -14.97 15.45
C SER A 120 20.16 -15.20 15.25
N ARG A 121 20.89 -15.41 16.35
CA ARG A 121 22.31 -15.75 16.30
C ARG A 121 22.59 -17.17 15.84
N SER A 122 21.58 -18.06 15.87
CA SER A 122 21.74 -19.44 15.41
C SER A 122 22.03 -19.46 13.91
N GLN A 123 22.98 -20.31 13.50
CA GLN A 123 23.33 -20.54 12.10
C GLN A 123 22.80 -21.90 11.61
N ARG A 124 21.80 -22.45 12.30
CA ARG A 124 21.20 -23.77 12.02
C ARG A 124 19.70 -23.66 12.25
N GLN A 125 18.97 -23.24 11.23
CA GLN A 125 17.55 -22.92 11.34
C GLN A 125 16.76 -23.72 10.30
N LEU A 126 15.66 -24.33 10.70
CA LEU A 126 14.76 -25.07 9.83
C LEU A 126 13.37 -24.46 9.94
N LEU A 127 12.82 -24.03 8.81
CA LEU A 127 11.46 -23.53 8.69
C LEU A 127 10.62 -24.55 7.92
N ILE A 128 9.50 -25.00 8.48
CA ILE A 128 8.57 -25.93 7.81
C ILE A 128 7.18 -25.30 7.77
N LEU A 129 6.65 -25.10 6.56
CA LEU A 129 5.36 -24.46 6.33
C LEU A 129 4.37 -25.42 5.67
N ASP A 130 3.35 -25.79 6.44
CA ASP A 130 2.24 -26.64 6.06
C ASP A 130 0.94 -25.81 5.94
N CYS A 131 0.90 -24.90 4.96
CA CYS A 131 -0.23 -24.01 4.74
C CYS A 131 -0.52 -23.77 3.25
N CYS A 132 -1.79 -23.53 2.90
CA CYS A 132 -2.17 -23.10 1.56
C CYS A 132 -1.41 -21.82 1.17
N HIS A 133 -1.06 -21.67 -0.11
CA HIS A 133 -0.28 -20.54 -0.64
C HIS A 133 1.20 -20.45 -0.23
N SER A 134 1.76 -21.43 0.51
CA SER A 134 3.20 -21.53 0.75
C SER A 134 4.05 -21.73 -0.53
N GLY A 135 3.41 -22.08 -1.65
CA GLY A 135 3.99 -22.14 -2.98
C GLY A 135 3.34 -21.19 -4.00
N ALA A 136 2.31 -20.42 -3.63
CA ALA A 136 1.50 -19.63 -4.56
C ALA A 136 2.02 -18.21 -4.85
N PHE A 137 3.28 -17.92 -4.50
CA PHE A 137 3.98 -16.74 -5.05
C PHE A 137 4.28 -16.90 -6.56
N ALA A 138 4.10 -18.10 -7.12
CA ALA A 138 4.30 -18.35 -8.56
C ALA A 138 3.18 -17.81 -9.48
N ARG A 139 2.08 -17.23 -8.96
CA ARG A 139 1.00 -16.68 -9.80
C ARG A 139 0.43 -15.34 -9.30
N GLY A 140 1.19 -14.27 -9.58
CA GLY A 140 0.68 -13.03 -10.17
C GLY A 140 0.08 -11.95 -9.27
N SER A 141 0.83 -10.85 -9.06
CA SER A 141 0.48 -9.52 -9.61
C SER A 141 1.56 -8.45 -9.35
N LYS A 142 2.10 -7.92 -10.45
CA LYS A 142 2.57 -6.54 -10.71
C LYS A 142 3.28 -5.77 -9.58
N SER A 143 4.61 -5.80 -9.58
CA SER A 143 5.45 -4.60 -9.69
C SER A 143 6.91 -4.94 -10.00
N ALA A 144 7.51 -4.14 -10.89
CA ALA A 144 8.89 -4.18 -11.39
C ALA A 144 9.32 -5.37 -12.29
N VAL A 145 9.95 -5.00 -13.39
CA VAL A 145 10.50 -5.89 -14.42
C VAL A 145 11.67 -6.68 -13.82
N GLY A 146 11.57 -8.02 -13.81
CA GLY A 146 12.74 -8.90 -13.78
C GLY A 146 13.04 -9.68 -12.49
N ALA A 147 12.12 -9.78 -11.52
CA ALA A 147 12.31 -10.66 -10.36
C ALA A 147 11.18 -11.70 -10.26
N SER A 148 11.53 -12.97 -10.43
CA SER A 148 10.69 -14.11 -10.01
C SER A 148 10.69 -14.15 -8.49
N VAL A 149 9.77 -13.42 -7.88
CA VAL A 149 9.61 -13.44 -6.42
C VAL A 149 8.98 -14.80 -6.08
N GLY A 150 9.78 -15.76 -5.61
CA GLY A 150 9.29 -17.02 -5.04
C GLY A 150 9.06 -16.86 -3.54
N THR A 151 8.36 -17.82 -2.90
CA THR A 151 8.39 -17.93 -1.42
C THR A 151 9.83 -18.03 -0.88
N ALA A 152 10.76 -18.51 -1.70
CA ALA A 152 12.20 -18.42 -1.50
C ALA A 152 12.66 -17.01 -1.12
N SER A 153 12.29 -15.97 -1.89
CA SER A 153 12.77 -14.59 -1.68
C SER A 153 12.25 -13.97 -0.38
N THR A 154 11.04 -14.36 0.08
CA THR A 154 10.52 -13.92 1.38
C THR A 154 11.39 -14.41 2.52
N PHE A 155 11.93 -15.63 2.42
CA PHE A 155 12.72 -16.28 3.49
C PHE A 155 14.23 -16.32 3.23
N GLU A 156 14.67 -15.79 2.08
CA GLU A 156 16.07 -15.78 1.62
C GLU A 156 16.97 -15.06 2.61
N GLY A 157 16.48 -13.94 3.15
CA GLY A 157 17.05 -13.24 4.31
C GLY A 157 18.56 -12.91 4.21
N THR A 158 19.06 -12.24 5.25
CA THR A 158 20.50 -11.96 5.37
C THR A 158 21.23 -12.95 6.28
N GLY A 159 20.47 -13.79 7.00
CA GLY A 159 20.98 -14.84 7.90
C GLY A 159 21.84 -15.91 7.22
N PHE A 160 22.42 -16.80 8.04
CA PHE A 160 23.27 -17.91 7.60
C PHE A 160 22.72 -19.25 8.09
N GLY A 161 22.80 -20.29 7.27
CA GLY A 161 22.52 -21.68 7.64
C GLY A 161 21.05 -21.94 7.98
N ARG A 162 20.17 -21.67 7.02
CA ARG A 162 18.75 -22.03 7.14
C ARG A 162 18.24 -22.86 5.97
N VAL A 163 17.28 -23.72 6.26
CA VAL A 163 16.53 -24.51 5.28
C VAL A 163 15.04 -24.22 5.44
N VAL A 164 14.32 -24.06 4.34
CA VAL A 164 12.88 -23.82 4.30
C VAL A 164 12.21 -24.94 3.53
N LEU A 165 11.23 -25.60 4.14
CA LEU A 165 10.39 -26.63 3.52
C LEU A 165 8.94 -26.14 3.45
N THR A 166 8.26 -26.38 2.33
CA THR A 166 6.84 -25.99 2.16
C THR A 166 6.01 -27.13 1.59
N ALA A 167 4.77 -27.29 2.06
CA ALA A 167 3.84 -28.31 1.60
C ALA A 167 3.33 -28.10 0.16
N SER A 168 3.34 -26.86 -0.35
CA SER A 168 2.96 -26.44 -1.72
C SER A 168 1.69 -27.11 -2.25
N ASP A 169 0.57 -26.71 -1.65
CA ASP A 169 -0.77 -26.97 -2.18
C ASP A 169 -1.15 -25.87 -3.19
N ALA A 170 -1.25 -26.26 -4.47
CA ALA A 170 -1.92 -25.47 -5.47
C ALA A 170 -3.35 -26.00 -5.58
N THR A 171 -4.32 -25.19 -5.15
CA THR A 171 -5.77 -25.33 -5.36
C THR A 171 -6.58 -26.02 -4.26
N GLN A 172 -6.91 -25.27 -3.20
CA GLN A 172 -8.24 -25.33 -2.60
C GLN A 172 -8.69 -24.01 -1.94
N TYR A 173 -8.75 -22.93 -2.74
CA TYR A 173 -9.70 -21.83 -2.52
C TYR A 173 -10.25 -21.36 -3.87
N ALA A 174 -11.20 -22.10 -4.42
CA ALA A 174 -12.05 -21.58 -5.49
C ALA A 174 -13.21 -20.83 -4.84
N TRP A 175 -13.07 -19.51 -4.71
CA TRP A 175 -14.18 -18.62 -4.38
C TRP A 175 -15.11 -18.55 -5.60
N GLU A 176 -16.18 -19.35 -5.62
CA GLU A 176 -17.22 -19.28 -6.64
C GLU A 176 -18.61 -19.24 -5.98
N GLY A 177 -19.16 -18.03 -5.83
CA GLY A 177 -20.48 -17.81 -5.26
C GLY A 177 -20.55 -17.99 -3.74
N ASN A 178 -21.68 -17.62 -3.15
CA ASN A 178 -21.90 -17.42 -1.71
C ASN A 178 -21.87 -18.70 -0.83
N GLN A 179 -21.09 -19.73 -1.18
CA GLN A 179 -20.86 -20.93 -0.37
C GLN A 179 -19.42 -21.44 -0.51
N ILE A 180 -18.80 -21.76 0.63
CA ILE A 180 -17.50 -22.44 0.75
C ILE A 180 -17.76 -23.94 0.88
N ILE A 181 -17.02 -24.77 0.13
CA ILE A 181 -17.07 -26.25 0.21
C ILE A 181 -15.65 -26.77 0.52
N GLY A 182 -15.51 -27.63 1.53
CA GLY A 182 -14.34 -28.51 1.70
C GLY A 182 -13.99 -28.83 3.16
N ASP A 183 -14.29 -30.05 3.62
CA ASP A 183 -13.66 -30.67 4.79
C ASP A 183 -12.31 -31.23 4.32
N ALA A 184 -11.19 -30.67 4.79
CA ALA A 184 -9.85 -31.18 4.49
C ALA A 184 -9.46 -32.25 5.53
N GLU A 185 -9.50 -33.53 5.14
CA GLU A 185 -8.87 -34.63 5.87
C GLU A 185 -7.32 -34.48 5.79
N ASN A 186 -6.61 -34.64 6.92
CA ASN A 186 -5.16 -34.78 7.19
C ASN A 186 -4.12 -34.15 6.22
N SER A 187 -3.13 -33.38 6.74
CA SER A 187 -2.05 -32.86 5.87
C SER A 187 -1.12 -33.99 5.43
N LEU A 188 -1.12 -34.30 4.13
CA LEU A 188 -0.23 -35.32 3.55
C LEU A 188 1.25 -34.98 3.77
N PHE A 189 1.61 -33.69 3.71
CA PHE A 189 2.98 -33.26 3.90
C PHE A 189 3.48 -33.59 5.30
N THR A 190 2.73 -33.16 6.31
CA THR A 190 3.05 -33.40 7.72
C THR A 190 2.99 -34.88 8.07
N HIS A 191 2.02 -35.60 7.50
CA HIS A 191 1.92 -37.04 7.67
C HIS A 191 3.21 -37.77 7.26
N PHE A 192 3.76 -37.47 6.08
CA PHE A 192 4.96 -38.14 5.59
C PHE A 192 6.24 -37.67 6.28
N ILE A 193 6.33 -36.40 6.70
CA ILE A 193 7.43 -35.93 7.55
C ILE A 193 7.47 -36.73 8.87
N VAL A 194 6.35 -36.82 9.57
CA VAL A 194 6.26 -37.55 10.84
C VAL A 194 6.55 -39.03 10.64
N LYS A 195 5.99 -39.64 9.59
CA LYS A 195 6.20 -41.06 9.28
C LYS A 195 7.67 -41.36 8.99
N GLY A 196 8.34 -40.53 8.20
CA GLY A 196 9.76 -40.70 7.85
C GLY A 196 10.65 -40.77 9.09
N ILE A 197 10.45 -39.83 10.02
CA ILE A 197 11.16 -39.79 11.32
C ILE A 197 10.82 -41.04 12.16
N GLN A 198 9.54 -41.33 12.38
CA GLN A 198 9.11 -42.39 13.30
C GLN A 198 9.45 -43.81 12.82
N SER A 199 9.50 -44.01 11.51
CA SER A 199 9.79 -45.33 10.92
C SER A 199 11.28 -45.55 10.65
N GLY A 200 12.05 -44.47 10.52
CA GLY A 200 13.41 -44.53 9.98
C GLY A 200 13.46 -44.72 8.46
N GLU A 201 12.32 -44.77 7.75
CA GLU A 201 12.31 -44.93 6.28
C GLU A 201 12.91 -43.72 5.54
N ALA A 202 13.09 -42.58 6.23
CA ALA A 202 13.75 -41.42 5.68
C ALA A 202 15.28 -41.55 5.65
N ASP A 203 15.90 -42.39 6.49
CA ASP A 203 17.34 -42.66 6.49
C ASP A 203 17.72 -43.47 5.24
N ALA A 204 18.10 -42.77 4.19
CA ALA A 204 18.27 -43.35 2.86
C ALA A 204 19.64 -44.04 2.73
N ASN A 205 20.67 -43.46 3.36
CA ASN A 205 22.03 -43.97 3.34
C ASN A 205 22.31 -45.02 4.45
N GLN A 206 21.37 -45.23 5.38
CA GLN A 206 21.43 -46.19 6.49
C GLN A 206 22.57 -45.93 7.48
N ASP A 207 22.98 -44.67 7.63
CA ASP A 207 24.02 -44.27 8.58
C ASP A 207 23.48 -44.05 10.01
N GLY A 208 22.16 -44.11 10.18
CA GLY A 208 21.47 -43.93 11.46
C GLY A 208 21.11 -42.48 11.79
N GLU A 209 21.49 -41.52 10.95
CA GLU A 209 21.08 -40.13 11.00
C GLU A 209 20.02 -39.87 9.91
N ILE A 210 19.14 -38.91 10.15
CA ILE A 210 18.17 -38.43 9.16
C ILE A 210 18.46 -36.96 8.99
N THR A 211 18.93 -36.60 7.80
CA THR A 211 19.17 -35.20 7.40
C THR A 211 17.87 -34.53 6.95
N VAL A 212 17.86 -33.20 6.89
CA VAL A 212 16.73 -32.45 6.31
C VAL A 212 16.52 -32.82 4.84
N ASP A 213 17.59 -33.07 4.10
CA ASP A 213 17.52 -33.44 2.68
C ASP A 213 16.86 -34.81 2.48
N GLU A 214 17.31 -35.81 3.22
CA GLU A 214 16.71 -37.15 3.23
C GLU A 214 15.24 -37.13 3.64
N LEU A 215 14.91 -36.38 4.69
CA LEU A 215 13.54 -36.24 5.15
C LEU A 215 12.65 -35.57 4.10
N TYR A 216 13.16 -34.54 3.43
CA TYR A 216 12.46 -33.88 2.33
C TYR A 216 12.26 -34.83 1.14
N ASP A 217 13.30 -35.54 0.70
CA ASP A 217 13.24 -36.43 -0.46
C ASP A 217 12.30 -37.63 -0.21
N TYR A 218 12.28 -38.16 1.02
CA TYR A 218 11.30 -39.15 1.46
C TYR A 218 9.87 -38.60 1.36
N ALA A 219 9.61 -37.46 1.99
CA ALA A 219 8.28 -36.85 2.02
C ALA A 219 7.80 -36.50 0.61
N TYR A 220 8.66 -35.87 -0.20
CA TYR A 220 8.40 -35.52 -1.60
C TYR A 220 8.03 -36.76 -2.44
N SER A 221 8.84 -37.82 -2.34
CA SER A 221 8.61 -39.08 -3.06
C SER A 221 7.31 -39.77 -2.65
N CYS A 222 6.96 -39.75 -1.37
CA CYS A 222 5.71 -40.30 -0.87
C CYS A 222 4.49 -39.48 -1.31
N ILE A 223 4.57 -38.16 -1.26
CA ILE A 223 3.48 -37.26 -1.66
C ILE A 223 3.21 -37.39 -3.16
N LEU A 224 4.24 -37.41 -4.01
CA LEU A 224 4.07 -37.60 -5.45
C LEU A 224 3.42 -38.94 -5.80
N LYS A 225 3.64 -39.99 -5.00
CA LYS A 225 2.98 -41.30 -5.17
C LYS A 225 1.49 -41.24 -4.81
N GLU A 226 1.12 -40.46 -3.80
CA GLU A 226 -0.28 -40.30 -3.36
C GLU A 226 -1.05 -39.29 -4.23
N THR A 227 -0.44 -38.15 -4.58
CA THR A 227 -1.06 -37.11 -5.39
C THR A 227 -0.02 -36.30 -6.19
N PRO A 228 -0.17 -36.18 -7.51
CA PRO A 228 0.70 -35.33 -8.33
C PRO A 228 0.37 -33.83 -8.21
N ASN A 229 -0.72 -33.46 -7.52
CA ASN A 229 -1.20 -32.07 -7.42
C ASN A 229 -0.58 -31.28 -6.26
N GLN A 230 0.16 -31.96 -5.39
CA GLN A 230 0.91 -31.33 -4.30
C GLN A 230 2.39 -31.55 -4.58
N THR A 231 3.17 -30.48 -4.63
CA THR A 231 4.61 -30.54 -4.97
C THR A 231 5.41 -29.75 -3.95
N PRO A 232 5.84 -30.38 -2.85
CA PRO A 232 6.61 -29.71 -1.81
C PRO A 232 7.82 -28.96 -2.36
N GLY A 233 8.22 -27.89 -1.67
CA GLY A 233 9.40 -27.09 -2.01
C GLY A 233 10.45 -27.15 -0.90
N LYS A 234 11.72 -27.04 -1.29
CA LYS A 234 12.88 -26.93 -0.39
C LYS A 234 13.79 -25.80 -0.88
N TRP A 235 14.27 -24.97 0.04
CA TRP A 235 15.27 -23.93 -0.22
C TRP A 235 16.31 -23.91 0.89
N SER A 236 17.59 -23.92 0.52
CA SER A 236 18.71 -23.81 1.46
C SER A 236 19.43 -22.48 1.26
N PHE A 237 19.69 -21.76 2.36
CA PHE A 237 20.32 -20.45 2.34
C PHE A 237 21.58 -20.44 3.21
N LYS A 238 22.74 -20.33 2.54
CA LYS A 238 24.08 -20.28 3.16
C LYS A 238 24.33 -21.40 4.18
N GLU A 239 23.78 -22.58 3.90
CA GLU A 239 23.99 -23.82 4.66
C GLU A 239 25.43 -24.33 4.50
N GLN A 240 25.97 -24.94 5.56
CA GLN A 240 27.31 -25.54 5.55
C GLN A 240 27.24 -26.92 6.21
N GLY A 241 27.33 -27.96 5.38
CA GLY A 241 27.18 -29.36 5.79
C GLY A 241 25.73 -29.73 6.08
N ASP A 242 25.51 -31.01 6.39
CA ASP A 242 24.15 -31.54 6.50
C ASP A 242 23.49 -31.16 7.83
N LEU A 243 22.22 -30.74 7.75
CA LEU A 243 21.40 -30.45 8.92
C LEU A 243 20.69 -31.74 9.39
N ILE A 244 21.21 -32.37 10.43
CA ILE A 244 20.59 -33.58 11.01
C ILE A 244 19.36 -33.22 11.83
N ILE A 245 18.18 -33.72 11.43
CA ILE A 245 16.89 -33.43 12.08
C ILE A 245 16.47 -34.50 13.09
N SER A 246 16.80 -35.76 12.86
CA SER A 246 16.52 -36.86 13.79
C SER A 246 17.50 -38.02 13.58
N HIS A 247 17.47 -39.01 14.47
CA HIS A 247 18.14 -40.29 14.32
C HIS A 247 17.14 -41.38 13.93
N SER A 248 17.61 -42.33 13.12
CA SER A 248 16.80 -43.46 12.71
C SER A 248 16.59 -44.42 13.90
N PRO A 249 15.35 -44.85 14.20
CA PRO A 249 15.08 -45.86 15.22
C PRO A 249 15.57 -47.26 14.81
N VAL A 250 15.99 -47.45 13.55
CA VAL A 250 16.52 -48.71 13.04
C VAL A 250 18.03 -48.75 13.26
N GLN A 251 18.49 -49.53 14.23
CA GLN A 251 19.93 -49.75 14.44
C GLN A 251 20.52 -50.60 13.32
N HIS A 252 21.24 -49.97 12.41
CA HIS A 252 22.17 -50.65 11.51
C HIS A 252 23.47 -50.92 12.29
N PRO A 253 23.99 -52.17 12.31
CA PRO A 253 25.24 -52.45 13.00
C PRO A 253 26.37 -51.66 12.35
N ALA A 254 27.02 -50.80 13.13
CA ALA A 254 28.18 -50.00 12.70
C ALA A 254 29.21 -50.91 12.01
N GLU A 255 29.38 -50.76 10.70
CA GLU A 255 30.44 -51.48 9.99
C GLU A 255 31.78 -50.80 10.28
N GLU A 256 32.71 -51.58 10.83
CA GLU A 256 34.09 -51.18 11.06
C GLU A 256 34.74 -50.84 9.72
N GLU A 257 35.22 -49.60 9.56
CA GLU A 257 36.09 -49.20 8.46
C GLU A 257 37.31 -50.15 8.39
N THR A 258 37.32 -51.05 7.41
CA THR A 258 38.53 -51.75 6.99
C THR A 258 39.07 -51.13 5.71
N GLN A 259 40.24 -50.51 5.83
CA GLN A 259 41.18 -50.26 4.74
C GLN A 259 41.45 -51.56 3.96
N GLU A 260 41.01 -51.63 2.70
CA GLU A 260 41.78 -51.96 1.49
C GLU A 260 40.84 -52.36 0.33
N ASP A 261 40.86 -51.52 -0.70
CA ASP A 261 40.63 -51.79 -2.13
C ASP A 261 39.23 -52.24 -2.63
N ILE A 262 38.39 -51.27 -3.03
CA ILE A 262 37.76 -51.24 -4.37
C ILE A 262 37.80 -49.80 -4.91
N GLU A 263 38.82 -49.50 -5.72
CA GLU A 263 38.74 -48.43 -6.72
C GLU A 263 37.76 -48.84 -7.83
N LEU A 264 37.01 -47.84 -8.31
CA LEU A 264 36.15 -47.77 -9.51
C LEU A 264 34.64 -47.95 -9.26
N GLY A 265 33.95 -46.83 -9.01
CA GLY A 265 32.49 -46.74 -9.20
C GLY A 265 31.76 -45.49 -8.66
N GLU A 266 32.26 -44.80 -7.63
CA GLU A 266 31.44 -43.82 -6.88
C GLU A 266 31.46 -42.38 -7.44
N ASP A 267 32.47 -42.00 -8.24
CA ASP A 267 32.57 -40.62 -8.76
C ASP A 267 31.58 -40.30 -9.90
N GLU A 268 31.07 -41.30 -10.63
CA GLU A 268 30.20 -41.06 -11.80
C GLU A 268 28.72 -40.86 -11.38
N ASP A 269 28.22 -41.62 -10.40
CA ASP A 269 26.84 -41.47 -9.90
C ASP A 269 26.66 -40.14 -9.15
N GLU A 270 27.62 -39.76 -8.28
CA GLU A 270 27.60 -38.48 -7.55
C GLU A 270 27.70 -37.26 -8.51
N GLN A 271 28.42 -37.40 -9.62
CA GLN A 271 28.48 -36.37 -10.66
C GLN A 271 27.17 -36.24 -11.43
N LEU A 272 26.46 -37.34 -11.72
CA LEU A 272 25.16 -37.30 -12.39
C LEU A 272 24.06 -36.73 -11.49
N ASP A 273 24.08 -37.07 -10.19
CA ASP A 273 23.19 -36.47 -9.18
C ASP A 273 23.41 -34.96 -9.03
N GLN A 274 24.67 -34.52 -9.00
CA GLN A 274 25.00 -33.09 -8.97
C GLN A 274 24.58 -32.39 -10.28
N LEU A 275 24.82 -32.99 -11.44
CA LEU A 275 24.37 -32.45 -12.73
C LEU A 275 22.85 -32.33 -12.80
N TYR A 276 22.13 -33.29 -12.20
CA TYR A 276 20.67 -33.30 -12.20
C TYR A 276 20.12 -32.20 -11.28
N THR A 277 20.74 -32.04 -10.10
CA THR A 277 20.46 -30.94 -9.16
C THR A 277 20.76 -29.57 -9.77
N ASP A 278 21.89 -29.43 -10.47
CA ASP A 278 22.25 -28.23 -11.23
C ASP A 278 21.22 -27.93 -12.33
N GLY A 279 20.79 -28.96 -13.06
CA GLY A 279 19.79 -28.84 -14.11
C GLY A 279 18.43 -28.35 -13.58
N LEU A 280 17.99 -28.89 -12.45
CA LEU A 280 16.77 -28.43 -11.77
C LEU A 280 16.92 -26.99 -11.23
N SER A 281 18.08 -26.65 -10.67
CA SER A 281 18.39 -25.28 -10.20
C SER A 281 18.37 -24.27 -11.36
N ALA A 282 18.88 -24.66 -12.52
CA ALA A 282 18.82 -23.85 -13.73
C ALA A 282 17.38 -23.68 -14.24
N MET A 283 16.52 -24.72 -14.18
CA MET A 283 15.09 -24.57 -14.49
C MET A 283 14.40 -23.56 -13.55
N LEU A 284 14.68 -23.62 -12.25
CA LEU A 284 14.11 -22.71 -11.26
C LEU A 284 14.56 -21.26 -11.46
N SER A 285 15.79 -21.07 -11.93
CA SER A 285 16.37 -19.75 -12.24
C SER A 285 15.97 -19.25 -13.64
N GLU A 286 15.09 -19.95 -14.35
CA GLU A 286 14.74 -19.71 -15.76
C GLU A 286 15.94 -19.72 -16.73
N GLU A 287 17.05 -20.36 -16.36
CA GLU A 287 18.24 -20.57 -17.19
C GLU A 287 18.06 -21.80 -18.10
N TRP A 288 17.07 -21.73 -18.99
CA TRP A 288 16.59 -22.90 -19.75
C TRP A 288 17.66 -23.57 -20.61
N ASP A 289 18.59 -22.82 -21.18
CA ASP A 289 19.72 -23.37 -21.96
C ASP A 289 20.67 -24.18 -21.09
N ALA A 290 21.01 -23.67 -19.90
CA ALA A 290 21.85 -24.38 -18.94
C ALA A 290 21.17 -25.65 -18.44
N ALA A 291 19.86 -25.58 -18.14
CA ALA A 291 19.06 -26.75 -17.77
C ALA A 291 19.05 -27.82 -18.87
N CYS A 292 18.78 -27.42 -20.13
CA CYS A 292 18.80 -28.36 -21.26
C CYS A 292 20.16 -29.02 -21.42
N GLN A 293 21.25 -28.24 -21.34
CA GLN A 293 22.62 -28.75 -21.47
C GLN A 293 22.93 -29.80 -20.39
N LYS A 294 22.56 -29.53 -19.13
CA LYS A 294 22.79 -30.43 -18.00
C LYS A 294 22.01 -31.74 -18.13
N PHE A 295 20.74 -31.67 -18.52
CA PHE A 295 19.92 -32.88 -18.73
C PHE A 295 20.32 -33.67 -19.97
N GLU A 296 20.76 -33.01 -21.04
CA GLU A 296 21.34 -33.68 -22.22
C GLU A 296 22.63 -34.43 -21.84
N GLU A 297 23.50 -33.80 -21.04
CA GLU A 297 24.74 -34.42 -20.52
C GLU A 297 24.46 -35.65 -19.66
N ILE A 298 23.42 -35.62 -18.81
CA ILE A 298 23.00 -36.79 -18.04
C ILE A 298 22.51 -37.90 -18.96
N LEU A 299 21.62 -37.61 -19.91
CA LEU A 299 21.03 -38.63 -20.80
C LEU A 299 22.04 -39.22 -21.79
N GLU A 300 23.13 -38.51 -22.08
CA GLU A 300 24.26 -39.03 -22.85
C GLU A 300 25.05 -40.10 -22.08
N ASN A 301 25.12 -39.99 -20.75
CA ASN A 301 25.83 -40.93 -19.87
C ASN A 301 24.90 -42.06 -19.38
N GLU A 302 23.72 -41.71 -18.85
CA GLU A 302 22.71 -42.61 -18.27
C GLU A 302 21.31 -42.26 -18.84
N PRO A 303 20.86 -42.94 -19.92
CA PRO A 303 19.62 -42.61 -20.63
C PRO A 303 18.31 -42.76 -19.83
N ASP A 304 18.33 -43.58 -18.78
CA ASP A 304 17.18 -43.88 -17.91
C ASP A 304 17.34 -43.24 -16.51
N PHE A 305 18.20 -42.22 -16.38
CA PHE A 305 18.46 -41.51 -15.12
C PHE A 305 17.24 -40.69 -14.67
N LEU A 306 16.59 -41.12 -13.59
CA LEU A 306 15.43 -40.45 -12.98
C LEU A 306 14.34 -40.08 -14.02
N ASP A 307 13.80 -38.86 -13.95
CA ASP A 307 12.84 -38.30 -14.89
C ASP A 307 13.50 -37.34 -15.91
N THR A 308 14.83 -37.40 -16.06
CA THR A 308 15.65 -36.45 -16.84
C THR A 308 15.14 -36.27 -18.27
N GLY A 309 14.67 -37.34 -18.92
CA GLY A 309 14.10 -37.28 -20.26
C GLY A 309 12.77 -36.51 -20.36
N GLU A 310 12.00 -36.45 -19.28
CA GLU A 310 10.80 -35.61 -19.18
C GLU A 310 11.18 -34.17 -18.82
N ARG A 311 12.12 -33.98 -17.90
CA ARG A 311 12.66 -32.66 -17.52
C ARG A 311 13.31 -31.93 -18.67
N LEU A 312 14.07 -32.63 -19.51
CA LEU A 312 14.64 -32.06 -20.73
C LEU A 312 13.57 -31.57 -21.70
N LYS A 313 12.49 -32.35 -21.91
CA LYS A 313 11.39 -31.92 -22.80
C LYS A 313 10.69 -30.69 -22.26
N GLU A 314 10.48 -30.62 -20.94
CA GLU A 314 9.89 -29.46 -20.30
C GLU A 314 10.81 -28.23 -20.41
N ALA A 315 12.10 -28.37 -20.10
CA ALA A 315 13.08 -27.31 -20.23
C ALA A 315 13.18 -26.79 -21.69
N GLN A 316 13.16 -27.67 -22.68
CA GLN A 316 13.14 -27.31 -24.10
C GLN A 316 11.85 -26.57 -24.47
N PHE A 317 10.69 -27.01 -23.98
CA PHE A 317 9.42 -26.33 -24.21
C PHE A 317 9.40 -24.91 -23.62
N GLN A 318 9.92 -24.75 -22.40
CA GLN A 318 10.02 -23.44 -21.74
C GLN A 318 11.04 -22.52 -22.42
N ARG A 319 12.21 -23.05 -22.82
CA ARG A 319 13.22 -22.33 -23.61
C ARG A 319 12.63 -21.78 -24.90
N ASP A 320 12.01 -22.64 -25.71
CA ASP A 320 11.47 -22.27 -27.01
C ASP A 320 10.34 -21.22 -26.88
N THR A 321 9.58 -21.28 -25.78
CA THR A 321 8.55 -20.27 -25.46
C THR A 321 9.18 -18.93 -25.03
N ALA A 322 10.27 -18.97 -24.26
CA ALA A 322 11.03 -17.79 -23.85
C ALA A 322 11.68 -17.08 -25.05
N GLU A 323 12.29 -17.84 -25.97
CA GLU A 323 12.87 -17.31 -27.19
C GLU A 323 11.82 -16.60 -28.07
N LEU A 324 10.66 -17.22 -28.27
CA LEU A 324 9.56 -16.61 -29.03
C LEU A 324 9.07 -15.30 -28.39
N TYR A 325 9.02 -15.26 -27.06
CA TYR A 325 8.64 -14.06 -26.33
C TYR A 325 9.68 -12.94 -26.51
N LEU A 326 10.97 -13.25 -26.43
CA LEU A 326 12.05 -12.29 -26.70
C LEU A 326 12.06 -11.82 -28.17
N GLU A 327 11.77 -12.72 -29.12
CA GLU A 327 11.61 -12.36 -30.53
C GLU A 327 10.43 -11.39 -30.73
N ALA A 328 9.31 -11.62 -30.03
CA ALA A 328 8.15 -10.72 -30.07
C ALA A 328 8.50 -9.32 -29.55
N LEU A 329 9.30 -9.22 -28.48
CA LEU A 329 9.79 -7.95 -27.95
C LEU A 329 10.75 -7.25 -28.92
N SER A 330 11.68 -7.99 -29.52
CA SER A 330 12.59 -7.43 -30.53
C SER A 330 11.83 -6.86 -31.74
N LYS A 331 10.78 -7.55 -32.21
CA LYS A 331 9.90 -7.04 -33.28
C LYS A 331 9.12 -5.80 -32.85
N TYR A 332 8.72 -5.71 -31.59
CA TYR A 332 8.10 -4.50 -31.04
C TYR A 332 9.06 -3.31 -31.08
N GLU A 333 10.31 -3.50 -30.65
CA GLU A 333 11.35 -2.47 -30.69
C GLU A 333 11.71 -2.04 -32.12
N ALA A 334 11.65 -2.98 -33.08
CA ALA A 334 11.81 -2.70 -34.50
C ALA A 334 10.61 -1.95 -35.13
N GLY A 335 9.49 -1.81 -34.41
CA GLY A 335 8.25 -1.21 -34.90
C GLY A 335 7.45 -2.12 -35.84
N GLU A 336 7.78 -3.41 -35.92
CA GLU A 336 7.13 -4.43 -36.76
C GLU A 336 5.88 -4.98 -36.04
N LEU A 337 4.89 -4.11 -35.81
CA LEU A 337 3.73 -4.40 -34.95
C LEU A 337 2.91 -5.63 -35.41
N LYS A 338 2.88 -5.93 -36.71
CA LYS A 338 2.11 -7.06 -37.25
C LYS A 338 2.80 -8.39 -36.93
N GLU A 339 4.10 -8.46 -37.18
CA GLU A 339 4.95 -9.60 -36.89
C GLU A 339 5.06 -9.83 -35.38
N CYS A 340 5.13 -8.75 -34.60
CA CYS A 340 5.07 -8.77 -33.14
C CYS A 340 3.78 -9.41 -32.60
N ILE A 341 2.61 -8.97 -33.09
CA ILE A 341 1.30 -9.54 -32.73
C ILE A 341 1.26 -11.04 -33.00
N ALA A 342 1.76 -11.49 -34.16
CA ALA A 342 1.77 -12.91 -34.51
C ALA A 342 2.66 -13.73 -33.55
N SER A 343 3.83 -13.22 -33.18
CA SER A 343 4.71 -13.88 -32.22
C SER A 343 4.08 -13.95 -30.82
N PHE A 344 3.43 -12.89 -30.33
CA PHE A 344 2.72 -12.93 -29.06
C PHE A 344 1.51 -13.87 -29.06
N GLU A 345 0.77 -13.96 -30.17
CA GLU A 345 -0.32 -14.93 -30.33
C GLU A 345 0.19 -16.38 -30.29
N GLU A 346 1.37 -16.65 -30.85
CA GLU A 346 2.01 -17.96 -30.77
C GLU A 346 2.46 -18.30 -29.35
N VAL A 347 3.05 -17.35 -28.62
CA VAL A 347 3.40 -17.51 -27.19
C VAL A 347 2.16 -17.87 -26.37
N ILE A 348 1.05 -17.14 -26.54
CA ILE A 348 -0.21 -17.39 -25.82
C ILE A 348 -0.83 -18.74 -26.22
N ALA A 349 -0.70 -19.14 -27.50
CA ALA A 349 -1.20 -20.44 -27.95
C ALA A 349 -0.43 -21.60 -27.32
N ARG A 350 0.88 -21.43 -27.08
CA ARG A 350 1.73 -22.42 -26.38
C ARG A 350 1.47 -22.41 -24.88
N SER A 351 1.45 -21.23 -24.28
CA SER A 351 1.25 -21.02 -22.85
C SER A 351 0.38 -19.78 -22.61
N PRO A 352 -0.94 -19.96 -22.38
CA PRO A 352 -1.89 -18.85 -22.29
C PRO A 352 -1.60 -17.84 -21.18
N GLN A 353 -0.85 -18.26 -20.15
CA GLN A 353 -0.50 -17.45 -18.98
C GLN A 353 1.00 -17.09 -18.95
N TYR A 354 1.69 -17.16 -20.10
CA TYR A 354 3.13 -16.89 -20.16
C TYR A 354 3.44 -15.40 -19.94
N LYS A 355 4.01 -15.08 -18.77
CA LYS A 355 4.41 -13.72 -18.35
C LYS A 355 3.28 -12.71 -18.58
N ASP A 356 3.55 -11.58 -19.22
CA ASP A 356 2.59 -10.53 -19.55
C ASP A 356 2.19 -10.54 -21.04
N ALA A 357 2.37 -11.67 -21.75
CA ALA A 357 2.15 -11.77 -23.20
C ALA A 357 0.73 -11.35 -23.63
N ALA A 358 -0.30 -11.73 -22.87
CA ALA A 358 -1.69 -11.37 -23.16
C ALA A 358 -1.98 -9.87 -23.00
N GLU A 359 -1.48 -9.26 -21.91
CA GLU A 359 -1.62 -7.82 -21.65
C GLU A 359 -0.83 -6.99 -22.68
N LYS A 360 0.41 -7.39 -22.99
CA LYS A 360 1.21 -6.77 -24.05
C LYS A 360 0.52 -6.88 -25.40
N LEU A 361 -0.04 -8.04 -25.73
CA LEU A 361 -0.75 -8.24 -27.00
C LEU A 361 -1.95 -7.30 -27.14
N GLU A 362 -2.73 -7.09 -26.08
CA GLU A 362 -3.86 -6.16 -26.08
C GLU A 362 -3.40 -4.72 -26.35
N LYS A 363 -2.36 -4.27 -25.63
CA LYS A 363 -1.78 -2.94 -25.81
C LYS A 363 -1.22 -2.74 -27.22
N ILE A 364 -0.46 -3.70 -27.74
CA ILE A 364 0.17 -3.64 -29.06
C ILE A 364 -0.91 -3.66 -30.16
N LYS A 365 -2.00 -4.42 -29.98
CA LYS A 365 -3.17 -4.37 -30.88
C LYS A 365 -3.79 -2.98 -30.89
N ALA A 366 -3.95 -2.33 -29.74
CA ALA A 366 -4.45 -0.96 -29.67
C ALA A 366 -3.51 0.04 -30.36
N GLU A 367 -2.19 -0.06 -30.14
CA GLU A 367 -1.18 0.77 -30.81
C GLU A 367 -1.20 0.59 -32.34
N LYS A 368 -1.35 -0.65 -32.81
CA LYS A 368 -1.50 -0.94 -34.24
C LYS A 368 -2.77 -0.31 -34.82
N ILE A 369 -3.90 -0.46 -34.14
CA ILE A 369 -5.17 0.15 -34.57
C ILE A 369 -5.03 1.68 -34.64
N LEU A 370 -4.39 2.29 -33.63
CA LEU A 370 -4.12 3.72 -33.61
C LEU A 370 -3.25 4.15 -34.81
N ALA A 371 -2.15 3.44 -35.08
CA ALA A 371 -1.28 3.72 -36.21
C ALA A 371 -2.01 3.61 -37.57
N ASP A 372 -2.82 2.56 -37.73
CA ASP A 372 -3.62 2.34 -38.94
C ASP A 372 -4.68 3.45 -39.12
N LEU A 373 -5.34 3.90 -38.06
CA LEU A 373 -6.31 5.00 -38.08
C LEU A 373 -5.64 6.33 -38.44
N VAL A 374 -4.51 6.66 -37.80
CA VAL A 374 -3.77 7.90 -38.07
C VAL A 374 -3.30 7.96 -39.52
N SER A 375 -2.84 6.84 -40.08
CA SER A 375 -2.45 6.75 -41.49
C SER A 375 -3.64 6.96 -42.45
N GLN A 376 -4.81 6.40 -42.12
CA GLN A 376 -6.01 6.52 -42.94
C GLN A 376 -6.65 7.92 -42.91
N VAL A 377 -6.56 8.63 -41.79
CA VAL A 377 -7.10 9.99 -41.64
C VAL A 377 -6.59 10.93 -42.74
N GLU A 378 -5.30 10.89 -43.06
CA GLU A 378 -4.74 11.77 -44.10
C GLU A 378 -5.24 11.42 -45.50
N ALA A 379 -5.36 10.12 -45.80
CA ALA A 379 -5.87 9.64 -47.08
C ALA A 379 -7.36 10.00 -47.27
N SER A 380 -8.19 9.80 -46.25
CA SER A 380 -9.61 10.15 -46.30
C SER A 380 -9.83 11.65 -46.39
N PHE A 381 -9.03 12.45 -45.68
CA PHE A 381 -9.07 13.90 -45.80
C PHE A 381 -8.71 14.37 -47.21
N ALA A 382 -7.67 13.78 -47.83
CA ALA A 382 -7.28 14.08 -49.20
C ALA A 382 -8.32 13.62 -50.24
N ALA A 383 -9.04 12.54 -49.96
CA ALA A 383 -10.14 12.04 -50.78
C ALA A 383 -11.43 12.86 -50.64
N GLY A 384 -11.51 13.77 -49.66
CA GLY A 384 -12.69 14.58 -49.36
C GLY A 384 -13.77 13.84 -48.57
N ASP A 385 -13.44 12.69 -47.98
CA ASP A 385 -14.34 11.91 -47.13
C ASP A 385 -14.25 12.41 -45.67
N TYR A 386 -14.84 13.59 -45.43
CA TYR A 386 -14.70 14.31 -44.17
C TYR A 386 -15.47 13.66 -43.02
N ASP A 387 -16.61 13.00 -43.28
CA ASP A 387 -17.38 12.30 -42.25
C ASP A 387 -16.58 11.16 -41.63
N SER A 388 -15.92 10.34 -42.47
CA SER A 388 -15.01 9.28 -42.00
C SER A 388 -13.81 9.83 -41.22
N VAL A 389 -13.31 11.03 -41.57
CA VAL A 389 -12.22 11.68 -40.81
C VAL A 389 -12.66 11.98 -39.38
N VAL A 390 -13.84 12.56 -39.18
CA VAL A 390 -14.36 12.87 -37.83
C VAL A 390 -14.58 11.58 -37.04
N GLU A 391 -15.19 10.55 -37.65
CA GLU A 391 -15.41 9.25 -37.00
C GLU A 391 -14.09 8.57 -36.58
N MET A 392 -13.07 8.60 -37.46
CA MET A 392 -11.75 8.06 -37.13
C MET A 392 -11.10 8.81 -35.96
N PHE A 393 -11.23 10.14 -35.90
CA PHE A 393 -10.73 10.90 -34.75
C PHE A 393 -11.46 10.58 -33.45
N ASP A 394 -12.77 10.37 -33.49
CA ASP A 394 -13.52 9.96 -32.30
C ASP A 394 -13.04 8.58 -31.80
N ARG A 395 -12.73 7.65 -32.71
CA ARG A 395 -12.10 6.37 -32.36
C ARG A 395 -10.68 6.54 -31.82
N ILE A 396 -9.89 7.44 -32.41
CA ILE A 396 -8.54 7.77 -31.93
C ILE A 396 -8.59 8.31 -30.49
N TYR A 397 -9.49 9.24 -30.17
CA TYR A 397 -9.60 9.79 -28.82
C TYR A 397 -10.13 8.79 -27.80
N ASN A 398 -10.95 7.83 -28.21
CA ASN A 398 -11.37 6.73 -27.33
C ASN A 398 -10.21 5.76 -27.04
N LEU A 399 -9.32 5.52 -28.00
CA LEU A 399 -8.15 4.65 -27.82
C LEU A 399 -6.98 5.36 -27.12
N ALA A 400 -6.82 6.66 -27.36
CA ALA A 400 -5.74 7.50 -26.84
C ALA A 400 -6.28 8.90 -26.52
N PRO A 401 -6.83 9.12 -25.31
CA PRO A 401 -7.42 10.41 -24.90
C PRO A 401 -6.47 11.60 -25.00
N ASP A 402 -5.17 11.36 -24.79
CA ASP A 402 -4.12 12.39 -24.86
C ASP A 402 -3.58 12.65 -26.28
N TYR A 403 -4.13 11.98 -27.31
CA TYR A 403 -3.69 12.16 -28.69
C TYR A 403 -3.87 13.61 -29.17
N LYS A 404 -2.83 14.18 -29.78
CA LYS A 404 -2.86 15.57 -30.29
C LYS A 404 -2.93 15.61 -31.82
N ASP A 405 -4.02 16.16 -32.33
CA ASP A 405 -4.16 16.49 -33.76
C ASP A 405 -3.32 17.74 -34.11
N HIS A 406 -2.03 17.53 -34.39
CA HIS A 406 -1.10 18.61 -34.72
C HIS A 406 -1.46 19.38 -35.99
N ARG A 407 -2.26 18.81 -36.88
CA ARG A 407 -2.62 19.39 -38.18
C ARG A 407 -4.03 20.00 -38.18
N GLY A 408 -4.77 19.85 -37.08
CA GLY A 408 -6.16 20.29 -36.95
C GLY A 408 -7.07 19.70 -38.02
N LEU A 409 -6.79 18.48 -38.48
CA LEU A 409 -7.55 17.82 -39.54
C LEU A 409 -8.99 17.54 -39.12
N ARG A 410 -9.25 17.22 -37.85
CA ARG A 410 -10.62 17.00 -37.35
C ARG A 410 -11.48 18.25 -37.50
N ASP A 411 -10.99 19.37 -36.98
CA ASP A 411 -11.73 20.64 -37.03
C ASP A 411 -11.92 21.13 -38.46
N ARG A 412 -10.91 20.94 -39.32
CA ARG A 412 -11.01 21.29 -40.74
C ARG A 412 -12.00 20.40 -41.49
N ALA A 413 -12.06 19.11 -41.15
CA ALA A 413 -13.05 18.18 -41.71
C ALA A 413 -14.47 18.59 -41.26
N GLN A 414 -14.65 18.90 -39.98
CA GLN A 414 -15.93 19.38 -39.45
C GLN A 414 -16.38 20.68 -40.15
N GLN A 415 -15.49 21.64 -40.34
CA GLN A 415 -15.79 22.86 -41.10
C GLN A 415 -16.25 22.57 -42.53
N LYS A 416 -15.65 21.58 -43.20
CA LYS A 416 -16.04 21.17 -44.56
C LYS A 416 -17.41 20.51 -44.60
N ILE A 417 -17.73 19.68 -43.61
CA ILE A 417 -19.06 19.08 -43.44
C ILE A 417 -20.10 20.17 -43.23
N ASP A 418 -19.82 21.13 -42.33
CA ASP A 418 -20.75 22.22 -42.02
C ASP A 418 -20.94 23.17 -43.21
N GLU A 419 -19.87 23.45 -43.96
CA GLU A 419 -19.92 24.21 -45.22
C GLU A 419 -20.82 23.52 -46.25
N ALA A 420 -20.66 22.21 -46.45
CA ALA A 420 -21.48 21.43 -47.37
C ALA A 420 -22.96 21.37 -46.95
N LYS A 421 -23.24 21.16 -45.66
CA LYS A 421 -24.60 21.18 -45.10
C LYS A 421 -25.26 22.53 -45.32
N ARG A 422 -24.54 23.62 -45.05
CA ARG A 422 -25.01 25.00 -45.26
C ARG A 422 -25.32 25.24 -46.74
N LEU A 423 -24.46 24.83 -47.66
CA LEU A 423 -24.68 24.97 -49.10
C LEU A 423 -25.91 24.19 -49.59
N ASN A 424 -26.10 22.94 -49.12
CA ASN A 424 -27.28 22.14 -49.45
C ASN A 424 -28.57 22.79 -48.92
N GLN A 425 -28.56 23.25 -47.66
CA GLN A 425 -29.70 23.97 -47.08
C GLN A 425 -30.06 25.20 -47.90
N MET A 426 -29.05 25.96 -48.35
CA MET A 426 -29.27 27.13 -49.19
C MET A 426 -29.81 26.77 -50.57
N GLU A 427 -29.36 25.68 -51.19
CA GLU A 427 -29.91 25.20 -52.47
C GLU A 427 -31.37 24.74 -52.31
N ASP A 428 -31.71 24.00 -51.25
CA ASP A 428 -33.08 23.57 -50.96
C ASP A 428 -34.02 24.77 -50.76
N LEU A 429 -33.61 25.74 -49.94
CA LEU A 429 -34.34 27.00 -49.75
C LEU A 429 -34.49 27.74 -51.08
N TYR A 430 -33.46 27.72 -51.93
CA TYR A 430 -33.49 28.40 -53.22
C TYR A 430 -34.46 27.71 -54.20
N GLN A 431 -34.52 26.37 -54.20
CA GLN A 431 -35.50 25.62 -55.01
C GLN A 431 -36.94 25.82 -54.50
N LEU A 432 -37.14 25.85 -53.18
CA LEU A 432 -38.43 26.19 -52.57
C LEU A 432 -38.87 27.60 -52.96
N ALA A 433 -37.98 28.59 -52.84
CA ALA A 433 -38.25 29.96 -53.27
C ALA A 433 -38.63 30.05 -54.75
N LYS A 434 -37.97 29.30 -55.63
CA LYS A 434 -38.32 29.25 -57.06
C LYS A 434 -39.69 28.61 -57.30
N ALA A 435 -40.01 27.54 -56.57
CA ALA A 435 -41.32 26.89 -56.64
C ALA A 435 -42.43 27.84 -56.17
N ASP A 436 -42.23 28.55 -55.07
CA ASP A 436 -43.16 29.55 -54.55
C ASP A 436 -43.36 30.71 -55.53
N LEU A 437 -42.27 31.21 -56.13
CA LEU A 437 -42.33 32.23 -57.19
C LEU A 437 -43.14 31.77 -58.39
N SER A 438 -42.94 30.53 -58.85
CA SER A 438 -43.72 29.97 -59.97
C SER A 438 -45.20 29.78 -59.65
N ALA A 439 -45.54 29.64 -58.36
CA ALA A 439 -46.90 29.46 -57.88
C ALA A 439 -47.57 30.77 -57.43
N GLY A 440 -46.88 31.91 -57.53
CA GLY A 440 -47.38 33.24 -57.12
C GLY A 440 -47.42 33.49 -55.61
N ARG A 441 -46.73 32.66 -54.81
CA ARG A 441 -46.63 32.78 -53.34
C ARG A 441 -45.46 33.69 -52.94
N LEU A 442 -45.66 35.01 -53.01
CA LEU A 442 -44.59 35.99 -52.87
C LEU A 442 -44.03 36.13 -51.45
N ASP A 443 -44.88 36.01 -50.41
CA ASP A 443 -44.45 36.11 -49.01
C ASP A 443 -43.61 34.91 -48.58
N GLU A 444 -43.99 33.69 -48.98
CA GLU A 444 -43.23 32.47 -48.74
C GLU A 444 -41.90 32.49 -49.49
N ALA A 445 -41.90 32.92 -50.77
CA ALA A 445 -40.68 33.10 -51.54
C ALA A 445 -39.72 34.11 -50.89
N LYS A 446 -40.23 35.23 -50.40
CA LYS A 446 -39.45 36.25 -49.67
C LYS A 446 -38.87 35.70 -48.37
N SER A 447 -39.64 34.90 -47.63
CA SER A 447 -39.18 34.23 -46.40
C SER A 447 -38.01 33.29 -46.68
N HIS A 448 -38.15 32.38 -47.64
CA HIS A 448 -37.08 31.44 -48.02
C HIS A 448 -35.81 32.16 -48.50
N LEU A 449 -35.94 33.19 -49.34
CA LEU A 449 -34.78 33.97 -49.82
C LEU A 449 -34.12 34.80 -48.71
N SER A 450 -34.88 35.30 -47.73
CA SER A 450 -34.33 36.01 -46.57
C SER A 450 -33.52 35.09 -45.66
N GLN A 451 -33.96 33.84 -45.50
CA GLN A 451 -33.19 32.81 -44.77
C GLN A 451 -31.86 32.50 -45.48
N ILE A 452 -31.85 32.43 -46.81
CA ILE A 452 -30.59 32.29 -47.58
C ILE A 452 -29.67 33.49 -47.34
N GLN A 453 -30.19 34.72 -47.36
CA GLN A 453 -29.39 35.93 -47.12
C GLN A 453 -28.80 35.98 -45.70
N GLN A 454 -29.49 35.43 -44.71
CA GLN A 454 -28.97 35.29 -43.34
C GLN A 454 -27.84 34.25 -43.24
N LEU A 455 -27.90 33.17 -44.04
CA LEU A 455 -26.87 32.13 -44.08
C LEU A 455 -25.60 32.57 -44.84
N GLU A 456 -25.78 33.23 -46.00
CA GLU A 456 -24.70 33.86 -46.78
C GLU A 456 -25.26 34.90 -47.77
N GLY A 457 -24.78 36.14 -47.67
CA GLY A 457 -25.11 37.20 -48.62
C GLY A 457 -24.54 36.92 -50.01
N GLY A 458 -25.30 37.20 -51.07
CA GLY A 458 -24.83 37.05 -52.46
C GLY A 458 -24.92 35.65 -53.07
N TYR A 459 -25.57 34.68 -52.42
CA TYR A 459 -25.79 33.36 -53.01
C TYR A 459 -26.66 33.45 -54.28
N ARG A 460 -26.10 33.07 -55.44
CA ARG A 460 -26.75 33.15 -56.76
C ARG A 460 -27.33 34.56 -57.03
N ASN A 461 -28.60 34.68 -57.40
CA ASN A 461 -29.29 35.94 -57.65
C ASN A 461 -30.32 36.28 -56.55
N THR A 462 -30.13 35.74 -55.33
CA THR A 462 -31.05 35.89 -54.19
C THR A 462 -31.40 37.35 -53.91
N GLU A 463 -30.41 38.26 -53.93
CA GLU A 463 -30.62 39.70 -53.71
C GLU A 463 -31.48 40.34 -54.80
N GLN A 464 -31.24 39.99 -56.07
CA GLN A 464 -32.03 40.50 -57.20
C GLN A 464 -33.48 39.98 -57.17
N LEU A 465 -33.68 38.74 -56.70
CA LEU A 465 -35.01 38.17 -56.53
C LEU A 465 -35.76 38.83 -55.37
N LEU A 466 -35.10 39.04 -54.23
CA LEU A 466 -35.66 39.77 -53.09
C LEU A 466 -36.05 41.20 -53.47
N GLU A 467 -35.20 41.91 -54.23
CA GLU A 467 -35.50 43.26 -54.70
C GLU A 467 -36.73 43.28 -55.62
N ARG A 468 -36.84 42.34 -56.57
CA ARG A 468 -38.02 42.22 -57.44
C ARG A 468 -39.29 41.88 -56.68
N ILE A 469 -39.23 40.95 -55.72
CA ILE A 469 -40.39 40.58 -54.90
C ILE A 469 -40.83 41.77 -54.05
N ASN A 470 -39.89 42.51 -53.46
CA ASN A 470 -40.20 43.72 -52.69
C ASN A 470 -40.87 44.78 -53.56
N GLN A 471 -40.40 44.97 -54.80
CA GLN A 471 -41.04 45.88 -55.77
C GLN A 471 -42.47 45.44 -56.12
N GLN A 472 -42.70 44.14 -56.39
CA GLN A 472 -44.02 43.60 -56.69
C GLN A 472 -45.00 43.69 -55.52
N LEU A 473 -44.54 43.42 -54.30
CA LEU A 473 -45.35 43.58 -53.09
C LEU A 473 -45.68 45.07 -52.84
N THR A 474 -44.75 46.00 -53.08
CA THR A 474 -45.06 47.45 -53.01
C THR A 474 -46.02 47.93 -54.09
N ASP A 475 -46.00 47.32 -55.28
CA ASP A 475 -46.93 47.61 -56.37
C ASP A 475 -48.34 47.03 -56.11
N GLU A 476 -48.45 45.82 -55.54
CA GLU A 476 -49.74 45.24 -55.08
C GLU A 476 -50.33 46.05 -53.92
N THR A 477 -49.48 46.56 -53.03
CA THR A 477 -49.90 47.45 -51.92
C THR A 477 -50.33 48.83 -52.45
N SER A 478 -49.67 49.37 -53.49
CA SER A 478 -50.10 50.62 -54.15
C SER A 478 -51.39 50.45 -54.98
N SER A 479 -51.60 49.27 -55.58
CA SER A 479 -52.82 48.94 -56.34
C SER A 479 -54.04 48.74 -55.43
N THR A 480 -53.83 48.27 -54.19
CA THR A 480 -54.90 48.15 -53.18
C THR A 480 -55.17 49.48 -52.46
N LEU A 481 -54.18 50.39 -52.38
CA LEU A 481 -54.36 51.73 -51.78
C LEU A 481 -55.10 52.75 -52.67
N GLU A 482 -55.36 52.48 -53.96
CA GLU A 482 -56.21 53.35 -54.80
C GLU A 482 -57.73 53.10 -54.67
N LEU A 483 -58.17 52.12 -53.87
CA LEU A 483 -59.59 51.75 -53.75
C LEU A 483 -60.30 52.16 -52.45
N ILE A 484 -59.65 52.91 -51.55
CA ILE A 484 -60.34 53.43 -50.36
C ILE A 484 -60.02 54.93 -50.19
N LYS A 485 -60.93 55.77 -50.69
CA LYS A 485 -61.09 57.18 -50.27
C LYS A 485 -62.26 57.30 -49.29
N PRO A 486 -62.20 58.29 -48.37
CA PRO A 486 -62.93 58.28 -47.10
C PRO A 486 -64.35 58.83 -47.26
N ASP A 487 -65.25 58.38 -46.40
CA ASP A 487 -66.53 59.06 -46.14
C ASP A 487 -66.54 59.59 -44.70
N GLU A 488 -66.77 60.90 -44.58
CA GLU A 488 -66.92 61.63 -43.32
C GLU A 488 -68.41 61.74 -42.98
N SER A 489 -68.78 61.34 -41.75
CA SER A 489 -69.95 61.72 -40.92
C SER A 489 -70.22 60.54 -39.97
N ASP A 490 -70.61 60.66 -38.70
CA ASP A 490 -71.14 61.75 -37.89
C ASP A 490 -70.87 61.41 -36.41
N GLU A 491 -71.02 62.41 -35.54
CA GLU A 491 -70.92 62.37 -34.09
C GLU A 491 -71.77 61.28 -33.40
N GLN A 492 -71.23 60.63 -32.35
CA GLN A 492 -71.67 60.78 -30.94
C GLN A 492 -71.19 59.64 -30.03
N LYS A 493 -70.55 60.07 -28.92
CA LYS A 493 -70.58 59.57 -27.54
C LYS A 493 -71.16 58.16 -27.27
N ASP A 494 -70.38 57.28 -26.64
CA ASP A 494 -70.43 57.05 -25.18
C ASP A 494 -69.42 55.98 -24.73
N GLU A 495 -69.26 55.91 -23.42
CA GLU A 495 -68.29 55.23 -22.56
C GLU A 495 -67.97 53.74 -22.85
N GLN A 496 -66.68 53.41 -22.65
CA GLN A 496 -66.12 52.30 -21.83
C GLN A 496 -64.96 51.58 -22.53
N GLY A 497 -63.87 51.36 -21.78
CA GLY A 497 -62.88 50.33 -22.11
C GLY A 497 -61.47 50.86 -22.33
N VAL A 498 -60.63 50.67 -21.31
CA VAL A 498 -59.21 51.02 -21.22
C VAL A 498 -58.33 50.01 -21.97
N SER A 499 -57.29 50.48 -22.64
CA SER A 499 -55.95 49.85 -22.72
C SER A 499 -54.97 50.86 -23.34
N LEU A 500 -54.29 51.66 -22.52
CA LEU A 500 -52.89 51.47 -22.07
C LEU A 500 -51.80 51.50 -23.16
N PHE A 501 -52.02 52.19 -24.27
CA PHE A 501 -50.92 52.71 -25.09
C PHE A 501 -51.22 54.15 -25.53
N ASP A 502 -50.96 55.10 -24.64
CA ASP A 502 -50.58 56.44 -25.06
C ASP A 502 -49.90 57.21 -23.92
N ARG A 503 -48.84 57.93 -24.30
CA ARG A 503 -48.02 58.90 -23.54
C ARG A 503 -46.72 58.37 -22.92
N LEU A 504 -45.68 58.30 -23.76
CA LEU A 504 -44.36 58.76 -23.36
C LEU A 504 -43.83 59.78 -24.37
N ALA A 505 -44.08 61.06 -24.08
CA ALA A 505 -43.24 62.15 -24.57
C ALA A 505 -43.24 63.31 -23.57
N GLY A 506 -42.12 63.42 -22.85
CA GLY A 506 -41.52 64.69 -22.48
C GLY A 506 -41.84 65.25 -21.09
N LEU A 507 -40.91 65.10 -20.15
CA LEU A 507 -40.54 66.17 -19.21
C LEU A 507 -39.02 66.09 -18.86
N PRO A 508 -38.41 67.21 -18.40
CA PRO A 508 -37.08 67.60 -18.85
C PRO A 508 -35.95 67.49 -17.81
N LYS A 509 -34.75 67.76 -18.33
CA LYS A 509 -33.41 67.67 -17.75
C LYS A 509 -33.12 68.74 -16.70
N TRP A 510 -32.90 68.33 -15.45
CA TRP A 510 -31.89 68.90 -14.55
C TRP A 510 -31.34 67.77 -13.66
N ALA A 511 -30.02 67.66 -13.65
CA ALA A 511 -29.28 66.46 -13.29
C ALA A 511 -28.91 66.39 -11.79
N ILE A 512 -28.83 65.16 -11.28
CA ILE A 512 -27.81 64.73 -10.30
C ILE A 512 -27.30 63.36 -10.79
N GLY A 513 -25.98 63.24 -11.03
CA GLY A 513 -25.29 61.96 -11.25
C GLY A 513 -25.31 61.11 -9.97
N VAL A 514 -24.99 59.81 -9.97
CA VAL A 514 -23.71 59.20 -10.37
C VAL A 514 -23.89 57.67 -10.51
N GLY A 515 -23.23 57.05 -11.50
CA GLY A 515 -22.69 55.67 -11.51
C GLY A 515 -23.69 54.50 -11.48
N ALA A 516 -23.91 53.75 -12.57
CA ALA A 516 -23.13 52.57 -13.02
C ALA A 516 -23.04 51.46 -11.93
N LEU A 517 -23.40 50.19 -12.13
CA LEU A 517 -23.66 49.35 -13.31
C LEU A 517 -24.32 48.04 -12.81
N GLY A 518 -25.14 47.39 -13.65
CA GLY A 518 -25.36 45.94 -13.61
C GLY A 518 -26.77 45.45 -13.22
N ALA A 519 -27.46 44.84 -14.19
CA ALA A 519 -27.80 43.42 -14.12
C ALA A 519 -28.40 42.93 -15.46
N ILE A 520 -27.65 42.05 -16.11
CA ILE A 520 -28.08 41.06 -17.09
C ILE A 520 -28.90 40.00 -16.34
N GLY A 521 -30.01 39.55 -16.92
CA GLY A 521 -30.72 38.35 -16.49
C GLY A 521 -30.54 37.23 -17.51
N ALA A 522 -29.57 36.35 -17.26
CA ALA A 522 -29.56 34.92 -17.61
C ALA A 522 -28.22 34.33 -17.14
N GLY A 523 -28.15 33.97 -15.86
CA GLY A 523 -27.00 33.31 -15.25
C GLY A 523 -27.07 33.30 -13.73
N VAL A 524 -27.12 32.09 -13.17
CA VAL A 524 -26.81 31.72 -11.77
C VAL A 524 -27.93 31.92 -10.73
N LEU A 525 -28.77 30.89 -10.58
CA LEU A 525 -29.55 30.58 -9.38
C LEU A 525 -28.78 29.54 -8.55
N LEU A 526 -27.89 30.01 -7.69
CA LEU A 526 -27.47 29.30 -6.48
C LEU A 526 -27.17 30.36 -5.41
N VAL A 527 -27.58 30.09 -4.17
CA VAL A 527 -27.34 30.91 -2.96
C VAL A 527 -28.31 32.09 -2.75
N GLY A 528 -29.52 31.74 -2.31
CA GLY A 528 -30.52 32.69 -1.79
C GLY A 528 -31.68 31.99 -1.08
N LEU A 529 -31.44 30.79 -0.55
CA LEU A 529 -32.38 29.99 0.24
C LEU A 529 -31.83 29.77 1.66
N ILE A 530 -31.28 30.81 2.28
CA ILE A 530 -31.10 30.85 3.74
C ILE A 530 -31.36 32.29 4.14
N LEU A 531 -32.20 32.47 5.16
CA LEU A 531 -32.59 33.74 5.82
C LEU A 531 -33.84 34.47 5.30
N LEU A 532 -35.00 33.80 5.37
CA LEU A 532 -36.23 34.50 5.80
C LEU A 532 -37.33 33.60 6.41
N ILE A 533 -36.97 32.67 7.31
CA ILE A 533 -37.90 32.21 8.35
C ILE A 533 -37.13 32.02 9.66
N ALA A 534 -37.11 33.04 10.52
CA ALA A 534 -37.09 32.90 11.98
C ALA A 534 -37.13 34.29 12.63
N ARG A 535 -38.35 34.78 12.94
CA ARG A 535 -38.57 35.72 14.04
C ARG A 535 -39.29 34.95 15.14
N GLY A 536 -38.67 34.83 16.31
CA GLY A 536 -39.30 34.25 17.49
C GLY A 536 -38.42 34.13 18.74
N PHE A 537 -38.27 35.25 19.48
CA PHE A 537 -38.16 35.34 20.95
C PHE A 537 -36.85 34.91 21.68
N PRO A 538 -36.57 35.46 22.90
CA PRO A 538 -35.36 36.25 23.16
C PRO A 538 -34.39 35.63 24.20
N ASN A 539 -33.10 35.97 24.08
CA ASN A 539 -32.10 35.69 25.11
C ASN A 539 -31.79 36.94 25.96
N ARG A 540 -31.70 36.68 27.26
CA ARG A 540 -31.51 37.63 28.37
C ARG A 540 -30.00 37.75 28.62
N ALA A 541 -29.42 38.91 28.30
CA ALA A 541 -28.06 39.24 28.69
C ALA A 541 -28.03 39.63 30.18
N ASN A 542 -27.17 38.97 30.97
CA ASN A 542 -26.86 39.39 32.33
C ASN A 542 -25.47 40.02 32.35
N GLN A 543 -25.41 41.21 32.92
CA GLN A 543 -24.24 42.08 33.00
C GLN A 543 -23.25 41.59 34.06
N VAL A 544 -21.96 41.70 33.74
CA VAL A 544 -20.84 41.58 34.70
C VAL A 544 -20.70 42.91 35.44
N VAL A 545 -20.70 42.86 36.78
CA VAL A 545 -20.43 43.99 37.68
C VAL A 545 -19.17 43.66 38.48
N ALA A 546 -18.28 44.64 38.62
CA ALA A 546 -17.01 44.56 39.37
C ALA A 546 -17.21 44.41 40.89
N PRO A 547 -16.24 43.86 41.65
CA PRO A 547 -16.39 43.64 43.08
C PRO A 547 -15.99 44.87 43.92
N SER A 548 -16.71 45.06 45.03
CA SER A 548 -16.48 46.02 46.11
C SER A 548 -16.24 45.26 47.41
N ASP A 549 -15.30 45.75 48.22
CA ASP A 549 -14.96 45.34 49.59
C ASP A 549 -16.17 45.05 50.50
N GLN A 550 -16.06 44.05 51.40
CA GLN A 550 -16.40 44.00 52.85
C GLN A 550 -16.10 42.56 53.40
N VAL A 551 -15.07 42.32 54.22
CA VAL A 551 -14.99 42.33 55.71
C VAL A 551 -15.79 41.21 56.44
N ILE A 552 -15.02 40.20 56.91
CA ILE A 552 -15.02 39.47 58.22
C ILE A 552 -16.31 38.77 58.70
N GLU A 553 -16.26 37.43 58.89
CA GLU A 553 -16.29 36.83 60.25
C GLU A 553 -15.82 35.37 60.31
N THR A 554 -15.20 35.09 61.44
CA THR A 554 -14.30 33.99 61.77
C THR A 554 -15.05 32.87 62.50
N ILE A 555 -14.80 31.60 62.13
CA ILE A 555 -15.00 30.47 63.06
C ILE A 555 -13.71 29.63 63.06
N VAL A 556 -13.03 29.68 64.21
CA VAL A 556 -11.86 28.89 64.59
C VAL A 556 -12.32 27.62 65.30
N LEU A 557 -11.63 26.49 65.07
CA LEU A 557 -11.13 25.50 66.06
C LEU A 557 -10.40 24.38 65.26
N THR A 558 -9.06 24.41 65.18
CA THR A 558 -8.06 23.54 65.90
C THR A 558 -8.14 22.05 65.51
N ASP A 559 -7.10 21.29 65.19
CA ASP A 559 -5.66 21.37 65.47
C ASP A 559 -4.90 20.34 64.60
N THR A 560 -3.61 20.62 64.36
CA THR A 560 -2.49 19.69 64.10
C THR A 560 -2.57 18.60 63.02
N THR A 561 -1.84 18.80 61.92
CA THR A 561 -0.54 18.12 61.68
C THR A 561 0.31 18.93 60.69
N ARG A 562 1.59 19.01 61.01
CA ARG A 562 2.64 19.79 60.36
C ARG A 562 3.13 19.03 59.12
N VAL A 563 2.98 19.62 57.93
CA VAL A 563 3.69 19.23 56.70
C VAL A 563 4.76 20.30 56.48
N GLU A 564 5.99 19.88 56.19
CA GLU A 564 7.11 20.76 55.84
C GLU A 564 6.77 21.60 54.61
N GLU A 565 7.07 22.91 54.67
CA GLU A 565 6.95 23.84 53.56
C GLU A 565 7.89 23.44 52.42
N THR A 566 7.34 22.88 51.34
CA THR A 566 7.99 22.94 50.02
C THR A 566 7.85 24.36 49.49
N GLN A 567 8.96 24.91 48.98
CA GLN A 567 8.98 26.27 48.44
C GLN A 567 8.02 26.36 47.24
N PRO A 568 7.34 27.50 47.04
CA PRO A 568 6.46 27.68 45.88
C PRO A 568 7.28 27.60 44.58
N PRO A 569 6.73 26.97 43.52
CA PRO A 569 7.42 26.82 42.25
C PRO A 569 7.77 28.20 41.67
N THR A 570 9.01 28.31 41.20
CA THR A 570 9.53 29.47 40.49
C THR A 570 8.66 29.76 39.27
N PRO A 571 8.30 31.03 38.98
CA PRO A 571 7.46 31.35 37.82
C PRO A 571 8.10 30.91 36.50
N ILE A 572 7.33 30.16 35.72
CA ILE A 572 7.63 29.71 34.35
C ILE A 572 7.69 30.94 33.44
N THR A 573 8.86 31.57 33.26
CA THR A 573 9.00 32.62 32.21
C THR A 573 10.41 32.88 31.66
N GLU A 574 11.41 32.01 31.90
CA GLU A 574 12.76 32.18 31.29
C GLU A 574 13.38 30.90 30.68
N LEU A 575 12.71 29.74 30.70
CA LEU A 575 13.26 28.45 30.22
C LEU A 575 12.94 28.07 28.77
N GLN A 576 12.21 28.88 27.99
CA GLN A 576 11.68 28.50 26.67
C GLN A 576 12.25 29.33 25.49
N MET A 577 13.57 29.49 25.41
CA MET A 577 14.21 29.79 24.11
C MET A 577 15.00 28.56 23.68
N GLY A 578 14.39 27.74 22.83
CA GLY A 578 15.03 26.54 22.31
C GLY A 578 16.38 26.85 21.68
N LEU A 579 17.40 26.08 22.04
CA LEU A 579 18.74 26.22 21.48
C LEU A 579 18.75 25.60 20.10
N VAL A 580 19.15 26.33 19.06
CA VAL A 580 19.30 25.74 17.73
C VAL A 580 20.64 25.00 17.65
N ASN A 581 20.61 23.70 17.35
CA ASN A 581 21.79 22.92 17.08
C ASN A 581 22.49 23.46 15.82
N PRO A 582 23.74 23.96 15.91
CA PRO A 582 24.42 24.54 14.76
C PRO A 582 24.84 23.50 13.71
N LEU A 583 24.77 22.20 14.02
CA LEU A 583 25.20 21.12 13.11
C LEU A 583 24.11 20.73 12.11
N ASP A 584 22.84 20.73 12.52
CA ASP A 584 21.72 20.30 11.67
C ASP A 584 20.50 21.23 11.73
N GLY A 585 20.60 22.35 12.45
CA GLY A 585 19.54 23.35 12.57
C GLY A 585 18.34 22.94 13.42
N ALA A 586 18.37 21.79 14.10
CA ALA A 586 17.27 21.34 14.96
C ALA A 586 17.11 22.23 16.20
N VAL A 587 15.88 22.43 16.67
CA VAL A 587 15.62 23.16 17.92
C VAL A 587 15.69 22.17 19.09
N LEU A 588 16.44 22.52 20.14
CA LEU A 588 16.59 21.74 21.37
C LEU A 588 15.76 22.33 22.50
N ILE A 589 15.09 21.45 23.26
CA ILE A 589 14.35 21.74 24.47
C ILE A 589 15.10 21.14 25.67
N ALA A 590 15.24 21.92 26.74
CA ALA A 590 15.80 21.43 28.00
C ALA A 590 14.71 20.73 28.82
N VAL A 591 14.97 19.50 29.21
CA VAL A 591 14.16 18.76 30.19
C VAL A 591 14.92 18.80 31.52
N PRO A 592 14.34 19.41 32.57
CA PRO A 592 15.05 19.62 33.83
C PRO A 592 15.35 18.30 34.55
N ALA A 593 16.41 18.31 35.36
CA ALA A 593 16.70 17.20 36.27
C ALA A 593 15.56 17.04 37.30
N GLY A 594 15.22 15.80 37.65
CA GLY A 594 14.15 15.53 38.61
C GLY A 594 13.58 14.12 38.52
N GLU A 595 12.76 13.78 39.50
CA GLU A 595 12.00 12.53 39.55
C GLU A 595 10.75 12.61 38.67
N PHE A 596 10.38 11.50 38.05
CA PHE A 596 9.09 11.32 37.38
C PHE A 596 8.63 9.86 37.50
N GLU A 597 7.35 9.61 37.24
CA GLU A 597 6.79 8.27 37.21
C GLU A 597 6.96 7.69 35.79
N MET A 598 7.86 6.72 35.66
CA MET A 598 8.09 5.96 34.43
C MET A 598 7.07 4.82 34.33
N GLY A 599 6.57 4.58 33.13
CA GLY A 599 5.55 3.57 32.84
C GLY A 599 4.12 4.01 33.05
N ALA A 600 3.20 3.15 32.65
CA ALA A 600 1.76 3.32 32.77
C ALA A 600 1.14 2.13 33.50
N ASP A 601 -0.06 2.36 34.04
CA ASP A 601 -0.89 1.29 34.58
C ASP A 601 -1.61 0.58 33.41
N PRO A 602 -1.38 -0.73 33.17
CA PRO A 602 -1.98 -1.44 32.04
C PRO A 602 -3.50 -1.37 32.02
N GLN A 603 -4.14 -1.32 33.20
CA GLN A 603 -5.59 -1.19 33.30
C GLN A 603 -6.09 0.17 32.77
N SER A 604 -5.33 1.23 32.97
CA SER A 604 -5.67 2.57 32.47
C SER A 604 -5.64 2.63 30.94
N GLY A 605 -4.67 1.96 30.30
CA GLY A 605 -4.60 1.80 28.85
C GLY A 605 -5.78 0.98 28.30
N LEU A 606 -6.09 -0.16 28.93
CA LEU A 606 -7.23 -0.99 28.58
C LEU A 606 -8.56 -0.25 28.70
N ASP A 607 -8.77 0.47 29.81
CA ASP A 607 -9.99 1.25 30.04
C ASP A 607 -10.17 2.33 28.94
N PHE A 608 -9.08 3.00 28.56
CA PHE A 608 -9.09 3.96 27.47
C PHE A 608 -9.41 3.32 26.11
N CYS A 609 -8.79 2.18 25.77
CA CYS A 609 -9.10 1.48 24.54
C CYS A 609 -10.56 1.02 24.49
N ILE A 610 -11.08 0.44 25.58
CA ILE A 610 -12.49 0.01 25.65
C ILE A 610 -13.43 1.20 25.48
N GLN A 611 -13.08 2.36 26.05
CA GLN A 611 -13.87 3.58 25.88
C GLN A 611 -13.86 4.09 24.43
N THR A 612 -12.74 3.97 23.73
CA THR A 612 -12.54 4.56 22.40
C THR A 612 -13.00 3.63 21.29
N LEU A 613 -12.59 2.35 21.33
CA LEU A 613 -12.81 1.37 20.27
C LEU A 613 -13.96 0.41 20.60
N GLY A 614 -14.25 0.20 21.89
CA GLY A 614 -15.32 -0.67 22.37
C GLY A 614 -14.82 -1.97 23.01
N GLN A 615 -15.73 -2.69 23.68
CA GLN A 615 -15.38 -3.92 24.40
C GLN A 615 -14.93 -5.04 23.46
N GLY A 616 -13.83 -5.70 23.83
CA GLY A 616 -13.30 -6.88 23.13
C GLY A 616 -12.42 -6.56 21.92
N ILE A 617 -11.96 -5.31 21.80
CA ILE A 617 -10.97 -4.87 20.80
C ILE A 617 -9.55 -4.95 21.34
N CYS A 618 -9.31 -4.43 22.55
CA CYS A 618 -8.03 -4.60 23.25
C CYS A 618 -8.14 -5.56 24.45
N GLY A 619 -7.02 -6.20 24.77
CA GLY A 619 -6.78 -6.96 25.99
C GLY A 619 -5.87 -6.20 26.96
N ILE A 620 -5.75 -6.69 28.20
CA ILE A 620 -4.84 -6.07 29.19
C ILE A 620 -3.38 -6.33 28.78
N GLU A 621 -3.15 -7.46 28.12
CA GLU A 621 -1.88 -7.90 27.55
C GLU A 621 -1.28 -6.90 26.56
N ASP A 622 -2.09 -6.05 25.92
CA ASP A 622 -1.62 -5.02 24.97
C ASP A 622 -0.90 -3.86 25.68
N PHE A 623 -1.02 -3.76 27.00
CA PHE A 623 -0.48 -2.66 27.82
C PHE A 623 0.47 -3.14 28.93
N GLU A 624 0.73 -4.45 29.03
CA GLU A 624 1.57 -5.03 30.11
C GLU A 624 3.02 -4.55 30.04
N ASP A 625 3.53 -4.31 28.82
CA ASP A 625 4.92 -3.90 28.58
C ASP A 625 5.22 -2.45 29.00
N GLU A 626 4.19 -1.66 29.37
CA GLU A 626 4.33 -0.30 29.87
C GLU A 626 4.42 -0.23 31.41
N GLY A 627 4.28 -1.36 32.11
CA GLY A 627 4.23 -1.44 33.57
C GLY A 627 5.36 -2.24 34.22
N PRO A 628 5.49 -2.18 35.56
CA PRO A 628 4.72 -1.34 36.47
C PRO A 628 5.21 0.12 36.49
N VAL A 629 4.33 1.03 36.89
CA VAL A 629 4.69 2.42 37.19
C VAL A 629 5.69 2.48 38.34
N HIS A 630 6.79 3.21 38.17
CA HIS A 630 7.82 3.37 39.19
C HIS A 630 8.55 4.72 39.08
N THR A 631 9.05 5.22 40.21
CA THR A 631 9.75 6.52 40.27
C THR A 631 11.19 6.40 39.77
N VAL A 632 11.57 7.26 38.82
CA VAL A 632 12.92 7.37 38.25
C VAL A 632 13.43 8.80 38.36
N PHE A 633 14.69 8.99 38.75
CA PHE A 633 15.39 10.26 38.66
C PHE A 633 16.19 10.36 37.36
N LEU A 634 16.02 11.46 36.61
CA LEU A 634 16.88 11.81 35.47
C LEU A 634 17.65 13.10 35.74
N ASP A 635 18.89 13.15 35.27
CA ASP A 635 19.66 14.39 35.15
C ASP A 635 19.02 15.32 34.08
N GLU A 636 19.45 16.58 34.05
CA GLU A 636 19.02 17.51 33.00
C GLU A 636 19.59 17.09 31.65
N PHE A 637 18.76 17.06 30.62
CA PHE A 637 19.17 16.74 29.26
C PHE A 637 18.48 17.66 28.26
N TRP A 638 19.01 17.68 27.03
CA TRP A 638 18.41 18.38 25.91
C TRP A 638 17.91 17.35 24.90
N ILE A 639 16.70 17.54 24.40
CA ILE A 639 16.08 16.71 23.37
C ILE A 639 15.61 17.59 22.22
N TYR A 640 15.51 17.03 21.02
CA TYR A 640 14.99 17.78 19.88
C TYR A 640 13.51 18.11 20.14
N GLN A 641 13.10 19.31 19.73
CA GLN A 641 11.73 19.77 19.90
C GLN A 641 10.74 18.93 19.09
N SER A 642 11.18 18.39 17.96
CA SER A 642 10.39 17.60 17.02
C SER A 642 11.24 16.49 16.43
N GLU A 643 10.59 15.57 15.71
CA GLU A 643 11.23 14.54 14.91
C GLU A 643 12.23 15.13 13.90
N VAL A 644 13.23 14.32 13.50
CA VAL A 644 14.19 14.68 12.45
C VAL A 644 13.48 14.70 11.10
N THR A 645 13.66 15.79 10.34
CA THR A 645 13.02 15.93 9.02
C THR A 645 13.75 15.18 7.91
N ASN A 646 13.04 14.85 6.82
CA ASN A 646 13.66 14.30 5.61
C ASN A 646 14.80 15.19 5.08
N GLN A 647 14.66 16.53 5.16
CA GLN A 647 15.70 17.45 4.69
C GLN A 647 16.99 17.30 5.50
N GLN A 648 16.89 17.27 6.83
CA GLN A 648 18.03 17.11 7.71
C GLN A 648 18.71 15.76 7.49
N TYR A 649 17.93 14.68 7.37
CA TYR A 649 18.50 13.35 7.16
C TYR A 649 19.14 13.20 5.77
N ALA A 650 18.55 13.77 4.71
CA ALA A 650 19.15 13.76 3.38
C ALA A 650 20.47 14.54 3.33
N GLU A 651 20.59 15.66 4.05
CA GLU A 651 21.85 16.40 4.22
C GLU A 651 22.90 15.53 4.92
N PHE A 652 22.54 14.86 6.01
CA PHE A 652 23.40 13.89 6.69
C PHE A 652 23.90 12.77 5.75
N LEU A 653 23.00 12.14 4.98
CA LEU A 653 23.38 11.09 4.02
C LEU A 653 24.34 11.61 2.94
N ASN A 654 24.15 12.85 2.50
CA ASN A 654 25.00 13.47 1.50
C ASN A 654 26.41 13.79 2.01
N GLU A 655 26.53 14.16 3.28
CA GLU A 655 27.81 14.48 3.91
C GLU A 655 28.60 13.22 4.33
N ASN A 656 27.90 12.11 4.60
CA ASN A 656 28.46 10.91 5.23
C ASN A 656 28.42 9.65 4.35
N ARG A 657 28.59 9.81 3.03
CA ARG A 657 28.43 8.75 2.01
C ARG A 657 29.29 7.49 2.21
N VAL A 658 30.30 7.51 3.08
CA VAL A 658 31.10 6.34 3.46
C VAL A 658 31.56 6.50 4.92
N VAL A 659 30.91 5.80 5.84
CA VAL A 659 31.47 5.52 7.17
C VAL A 659 31.75 4.01 7.24
N ASN A 660 33.00 3.63 7.51
CA ASN A 660 33.42 2.25 7.76
C ASN A 660 33.00 1.19 6.72
N ASN A 661 32.99 1.53 5.42
CA ASN A 661 32.71 0.56 4.35
C ASN A 661 31.26 0.02 4.34
N GLN A 662 30.32 0.69 5.02
CA GLN A 662 28.88 0.40 4.97
C GLN A 662 28.20 1.25 3.89
N SER A 663 27.30 0.63 3.12
CA SER A 663 26.42 1.33 2.16
C SER A 663 25.36 2.14 2.91
N VAL A 664 24.89 3.24 2.32
CA VAL A 664 23.76 4.04 2.83
C VAL A 664 22.51 3.18 3.05
N ASP A 665 22.37 2.10 2.28
CA ASP A 665 21.29 1.10 2.39
C ASP A 665 21.21 0.40 3.76
N SER A 666 22.27 0.50 4.59
CA SER A 666 22.25 0.00 5.97
C SER A 666 21.65 0.97 6.99
N TRP A 667 21.46 2.24 6.62
CA TRP A 667 20.99 3.32 7.50
C TRP A 667 19.56 3.76 7.21
N ILE A 668 19.04 3.42 6.04
CA ILE A 668 17.68 3.73 5.61
C ILE A 668 17.23 2.68 4.59
N ASP A 669 16.01 2.18 4.74
CA ASP A 669 15.43 1.22 3.81
C ASP A 669 14.94 1.93 2.55
N LEU A 670 15.79 1.93 1.52
CA LEU A 670 15.51 2.51 0.21
C LEU A 670 14.49 1.74 -0.62
N THR A 671 14.08 0.54 -0.17
CA THR A 671 13.12 -0.30 -0.88
C THR A 671 11.68 -0.04 -0.47
N SER A 672 11.46 0.63 0.66
CA SER A 672 10.13 1.00 1.14
C SER A 672 9.42 1.97 0.18
N GLU A 673 8.11 1.76 -0.02
CA GLU A 673 7.26 2.68 -0.79
C GLU A 673 6.98 3.99 -0.03
N PHE A 674 7.19 4.01 1.30
CA PHE A 674 6.97 5.17 2.16
C PHE A 674 8.17 6.11 2.22
N ILE A 675 9.30 5.74 1.61
CA ILE A 675 10.50 6.57 1.64
C ILE A 675 10.29 7.89 0.90
N GLN A 676 10.59 9.00 1.59
CA GLN A 676 10.45 10.36 1.07
C GLN A 676 11.78 10.98 0.64
N ILE A 677 12.85 10.18 0.59
CA ILE A 677 14.19 10.52 0.11
C ILE A 677 14.54 9.56 -1.03
N ARG A 678 15.14 10.07 -2.11
CA ARG A 678 15.55 9.26 -3.26
C ARG A 678 16.94 9.62 -3.76
N ALA A 679 17.56 8.70 -4.50
CA ALA A 679 18.79 8.97 -5.22
C ALA A 679 18.55 9.88 -6.45
N ASP A 680 19.36 10.93 -6.59
CA ASP A 680 19.54 11.73 -7.80
C ASP A 680 21.03 11.78 -8.15
N GLY A 681 21.42 10.89 -9.08
CA GLY A 681 22.82 10.65 -9.39
C GLY A 681 23.56 10.10 -8.17
N SER A 682 24.51 10.88 -7.64
CA SER A 682 25.24 10.52 -6.42
C SER A 682 24.67 11.17 -5.16
N ASN A 683 23.66 12.03 -5.27
CA ASN A 683 23.10 12.77 -4.15
C ASN A 683 21.80 12.13 -3.67
N TRP A 684 21.53 12.28 -2.37
CA TRP A 684 20.23 12.00 -1.78
C TRP A 684 19.40 13.28 -1.77
N VAL A 685 18.21 13.22 -2.35
CA VAL A 685 17.31 14.38 -2.44
C VAL A 685 15.94 14.02 -1.89
N VAL A 686 15.34 14.95 -1.15
CA VAL A 686 13.97 14.79 -0.65
C VAL A 686 12.99 14.89 -1.82
N ILE A 687 11.91 14.11 -1.77
CA ILE A 687 10.79 14.25 -2.69
C ILE A 687 10.16 15.64 -2.46
N PRO A 688 9.98 16.47 -3.51
CA PRO A 688 9.47 17.82 -3.34
C PRO A 688 8.14 17.85 -2.58
N GLY A 689 8.07 18.68 -1.53
CA GLY A 689 6.91 18.80 -0.65
C GLY A 689 7.05 18.06 0.69
N PHE A 690 8.01 17.14 0.81
CA PHE A 690 8.24 16.35 2.03
C PHE A 690 9.41 16.83 2.89
N GLU A 691 10.00 18.00 2.57
CA GLU A 691 11.21 18.52 3.24
C GLU A 691 11.04 18.70 4.75
N LYS A 692 9.82 18.99 5.20
CA LYS A 692 9.48 19.22 6.60
C LYS A 692 8.76 18.05 7.27
N TYR A 693 8.58 16.94 6.57
CA TYR A 693 7.97 15.75 7.13
C TYR A 693 9.04 14.93 7.86
N PRO A 694 8.67 14.13 8.87
CA PRO A 694 9.62 13.27 9.56
C PRO A 694 10.27 12.31 8.59
N VAL A 695 11.56 12.03 8.81
CA VAL A 695 12.21 10.94 8.11
C VAL A 695 11.67 9.60 8.63
N VAL A 696 11.29 8.72 7.71
CA VAL A 696 10.78 7.37 7.99
C VAL A 696 11.71 6.32 7.39
N GLU A 697 11.51 5.06 7.77
CA GLU A 697 12.28 3.91 7.25
C GLU A 697 13.78 3.95 7.61
N VAL A 698 14.12 4.69 8.67
CA VAL A 698 15.47 4.77 9.21
C VAL A 698 15.75 3.56 10.10
N THR A 699 16.87 2.87 9.85
CA THR A 699 17.32 1.79 10.73
C THR A 699 17.84 2.36 12.05
N TRP A 700 17.86 1.56 13.12
CA TRP A 700 18.40 2.04 14.41
C TRP A 700 19.86 2.50 14.29
N ASP A 701 20.69 1.78 13.53
CA ASP A 701 22.08 2.16 13.28
C ASP A 701 22.18 3.49 12.51
N GLY A 702 21.28 3.74 11.55
CA GLY A 702 21.18 5.01 10.85
C GLY A 702 20.79 6.17 11.78
N ALA A 703 19.83 5.95 12.67
CA ALA A 703 19.41 6.94 13.67
C ALA A 703 20.55 7.28 14.65
N VAL A 704 21.31 6.27 15.09
CA VAL A 704 22.52 6.46 15.92
C VAL A 704 23.59 7.24 15.18
N ALA A 705 23.88 6.89 13.92
CA ALA A 705 24.87 7.58 13.11
C ALA A 705 24.51 9.05 12.87
N TYR A 706 23.22 9.35 12.62
CA TYR A 706 22.71 10.70 12.53
C TYR A 706 22.93 11.46 13.84
N CYS A 707 22.47 10.92 14.97
CA CYS A 707 22.59 11.58 16.27
C CYS A 707 24.05 11.89 16.62
N GLN A 708 24.97 10.96 16.38
CA GLN A 708 26.40 11.16 16.60
C GLN A 708 26.97 12.28 15.73
N THR A 709 26.53 12.37 14.47
CA THR A 709 26.94 13.44 13.54
C THR A 709 26.41 14.80 13.97
N ALA A 710 25.18 14.83 14.49
CA ALA A 710 24.55 16.02 15.05
C ALA A 710 25.08 16.38 16.45
N GLY A 711 26.07 15.65 16.99
CA GLY A 711 26.69 15.91 18.28
C GLY A 711 25.89 15.46 19.50
N GLY A 712 24.87 14.62 19.29
CA GLY A 712 24.01 14.04 20.32
C GLY A 712 24.03 12.51 20.35
N ARG A 713 22.98 11.93 20.91
CA ARG A 713 22.67 10.50 20.94
C ARG A 713 21.15 10.30 20.92
N LEU A 714 20.70 9.09 20.64
CA LEU A 714 19.31 8.72 20.91
C LEU A 714 18.99 8.92 22.41
N PRO A 715 17.78 9.39 22.75
CA PRO A 715 17.34 9.47 24.13
C PRO A 715 17.21 8.05 24.71
N THR A 716 17.31 7.91 26.04
CA THR A 716 16.86 6.68 26.68
C THR A 716 15.33 6.61 26.68
N GLU A 717 14.75 5.43 26.87
CA GLU A 717 13.30 5.28 27.00
C GLU A 717 12.76 6.16 28.13
N ALA A 718 13.46 6.21 29.27
CA ALA A 718 13.08 7.07 30.39
C ALA A 718 13.18 8.57 30.04
N GLU A 719 14.21 8.99 29.31
CA GLU A 719 14.32 10.38 28.84
C GLU A 719 13.18 10.74 27.89
N TRP A 720 12.83 9.84 26.98
CA TRP A 720 11.70 10.01 26.06
C TRP A 720 10.37 10.10 26.83
N GLU A 721 10.12 9.20 27.78
CA GLU A 721 8.89 9.22 28.59
C GLU A 721 8.78 10.48 29.43
N LYS A 722 9.87 10.90 30.09
CA LYS A 722 9.86 12.15 30.84
C LYS A 722 9.56 13.32 29.93
N ALA A 723 10.20 13.37 28.76
CA ALA A 723 9.98 14.42 27.77
C ALA A 723 8.52 14.48 27.30
N ALA A 724 7.83 13.33 27.19
CA ALA A 724 6.42 13.23 26.81
C ALA A 724 5.47 13.59 27.95
N LYS A 725 5.63 12.96 29.12
CA LYS A 725 4.60 12.92 30.19
C LYS A 725 4.75 14.04 31.21
N GLY A 726 5.95 14.62 31.35
CA GLY A 726 6.27 15.56 32.43
C GLY A 726 6.28 14.90 33.82
N GLU A 727 6.30 15.72 34.87
CA GLU A 727 6.32 15.26 36.27
C GLU A 727 4.92 14.80 36.77
N GLU A 728 3.86 15.09 36.02
CA GLU A 728 2.47 14.82 36.43
C GLU A 728 1.93 13.46 35.98
N ASN A 729 2.77 12.59 35.40
CA ASN A 729 2.40 11.27 34.89
C ASN A 729 1.18 11.29 33.95
N LEU A 730 1.21 12.17 32.95
CA LEU A 730 0.11 12.35 32.02
C LEU A 730 -0.05 11.13 31.09
N LEU A 731 -1.30 10.77 30.76
CA LEU A 731 -1.63 9.72 29.78
C LEU A 731 -1.24 10.12 28.35
N PHE A 732 -1.48 11.38 27.98
CA PHE A 732 -1.03 11.99 26.72
C PHE A 732 -0.15 13.20 27.03
N PRO A 733 0.74 13.63 26.12
CA PRO A 733 1.62 14.78 26.35
C PRO A 733 0.87 16.06 26.76
N TRP A 734 -0.35 16.24 26.26
CA TRP A 734 -1.20 17.40 26.54
C TRP A 734 -2.17 17.21 27.72
N GLY A 735 -2.30 16.01 28.29
CA GLY A 735 -3.19 15.75 29.41
C GLY A 735 -3.77 14.34 29.48
N ASN A 736 -4.82 14.18 30.30
CA ASN A 736 -5.44 12.88 30.58
C ASN A 736 -6.72 12.61 29.77
N GLN A 737 -6.99 13.42 28.74
CA GLN A 737 -8.13 13.26 27.84
C GLN A 737 -7.60 13.25 26.41
N PHE A 738 -8.04 12.27 25.63
CA PHE A 738 -7.67 12.16 24.22
C PHE A 738 -8.34 13.27 23.40
N GLU A 739 -7.55 13.90 22.54
CA GLU A 739 -7.96 14.99 21.67
C GLU A 739 -7.32 14.75 20.31
N SER A 740 -8.05 14.16 19.37
CA SER A 740 -7.52 13.75 18.05
C SER A 740 -6.88 14.92 17.29
N GLN A 741 -7.39 16.13 17.45
CA GLN A 741 -6.85 17.35 16.86
C GLN A 741 -5.48 17.81 17.40
N PHE A 742 -4.91 17.11 18.39
CA PHE A 742 -3.63 17.45 19.01
C PHE A 742 -2.48 16.53 18.58
N ALA A 743 -2.74 15.55 17.73
CA ALA A 743 -1.75 14.62 17.20
C ALA A 743 -2.13 14.20 15.78
N ASN A 744 -1.17 13.65 15.03
CA ASN A 744 -1.45 12.96 13.78
C ASN A 744 -1.78 11.50 14.09
N VAL A 745 -3.03 11.09 13.93
CA VAL A 745 -3.56 9.79 14.41
C VAL A 745 -4.41 9.11 13.35
N ASP A 746 -4.57 7.79 13.42
CA ASP A 746 -5.50 7.07 12.54
C ASP A 746 -6.96 7.61 12.67
N ASP A 747 -7.48 8.19 11.58
CA ASP A 747 -8.78 8.86 11.54
C ASP A 747 -9.54 8.65 10.21
N GLU A 748 -10.63 9.39 9.98
CA GLU A 748 -11.46 9.25 8.77
C GLU A 748 -10.72 9.50 7.44
N THR A 749 -9.55 10.16 7.47
CA THR A 749 -8.78 10.49 6.26
C THR A 749 -8.21 9.25 5.55
N ILE A 750 -8.06 8.12 6.25
CA ILE A 750 -7.53 6.86 5.67
C ILE A 750 -8.37 6.34 4.49
N PHE A 751 -9.67 6.66 4.46
CA PHE A 751 -10.61 6.24 3.41
C PHE A 751 -10.74 7.24 2.25
N SER A 752 -10.07 8.39 2.33
CA SER A 752 -10.18 9.45 1.33
C SER A 752 -9.17 9.27 0.18
N GLN A 753 -9.63 9.42 -1.07
CA GLN A 753 -8.75 9.42 -2.27
C GLN A 753 -8.02 10.76 -2.47
N GLU A 754 -8.38 11.80 -1.72
CA GLU A 754 -7.78 13.14 -1.75
C GLU A 754 -7.32 13.50 -0.34
N THR A 755 -6.18 14.20 -0.20
CA THR A 755 -5.59 14.67 1.08
C THR A 755 -6.49 15.64 1.86
N VAL A 756 -7.71 15.92 1.38
CA VAL A 756 -8.65 16.86 1.95
C VAL A 756 -10.03 16.19 1.99
N GLY A 757 -10.23 15.35 3.00
CA GLY A 757 -11.43 14.54 3.17
C GLY A 757 -12.06 14.62 4.55
N CYS A 758 -11.77 15.63 5.38
CA CYS A 758 -12.38 15.73 6.70
C CYS A 758 -13.86 16.17 6.60
N SER A 759 -14.77 15.29 7.01
CA SER A 759 -16.19 15.60 7.15
C SER A 759 -16.58 15.95 8.60
N SER A 760 -15.79 15.48 9.56
CA SER A 760 -15.93 15.69 11.00
C SER A 760 -15.00 16.81 11.49
N SER A 761 -15.34 17.40 12.65
CA SER A 761 -14.52 18.43 13.32
C SER A 761 -13.29 17.86 14.02
N ASP A 762 -13.18 16.53 14.10
CA ASP A 762 -12.29 15.81 15.00
C ASP A 762 -11.20 15.06 14.19
N CYS A 763 -10.96 15.52 12.96
CA CYS A 763 -10.06 14.95 11.97
C CYS A 763 -8.78 15.80 11.90
N ASP A 764 -7.62 15.15 11.79
CA ASP A 764 -6.30 15.78 11.84
C ASP A 764 -5.89 16.39 10.48
N GLY A 765 -6.51 15.92 9.40
CA GLY A 765 -6.29 16.39 8.03
C GLY A 765 -5.13 15.72 7.27
N PHE A 766 -4.54 14.65 7.79
CA PHE A 766 -3.40 13.96 7.18
C PHE A 766 -3.64 12.45 7.06
N ARG A 767 -3.58 11.94 5.82
CA ARG A 767 -3.77 10.51 5.54
C ARG A 767 -2.59 9.63 5.98
N GLU A 768 -1.39 10.20 6.04
CA GLU A 768 -0.14 9.50 6.37
C GLU A 768 0.63 10.36 7.39
N THR A 769 1.91 10.66 7.17
CA THR A 769 2.63 11.59 8.04
C THR A 769 2.16 13.03 7.83
N SER A 770 2.39 13.87 8.84
CA SER A 770 2.21 15.32 8.80
C SER A 770 3.58 16.01 8.89
N PRO A 771 3.72 17.28 8.45
CA PRO A 771 4.93 18.05 8.72
C PRO A 771 5.22 18.11 10.22
N VAL A 772 6.49 18.00 10.61
CA VAL A 772 6.88 18.02 12.03
C VAL A 772 6.41 19.31 12.69
N GLY A 773 5.87 19.19 13.90
CA GLY A 773 5.35 20.29 14.71
C GLY A 773 4.02 20.89 14.22
N THR A 774 3.24 20.15 13.42
CA THR A 774 1.93 20.61 12.94
C THR A 774 0.92 20.83 14.08
N PHE A 775 1.05 20.10 15.19
CA PHE A 775 0.10 20.10 16.30
C PHE A 775 0.67 20.74 17.59
N PRO A 776 0.80 22.08 17.66
CA PRO A 776 1.38 22.75 18.83
C PRO A 776 0.56 22.63 20.11
N SER A 777 -0.74 22.33 20.00
CA SER A 777 -1.58 22.03 21.17
C SER A 777 -1.28 20.65 21.78
N GLY A 778 -0.62 19.77 21.04
CA GLY A 778 -0.17 18.45 21.49
C GLY A 778 1.22 18.44 22.13
N ALA A 779 1.87 19.61 22.28
CA ALA A 779 3.15 19.69 22.95
C ALA A 779 3.09 19.17 24.39
N SER A 780 4.15 18.47 24.80
CA SER A 780 4.37 18.06 26.17
C SER A 780 4.53 19.26 27.12
N PRO A 781 4.50 19.07 28.46
CA PRO A 781 4.69 20.16 29.42
C PRO A 781 6.03 20.89 29.27
N TYR A 782 7.03 20.25 28.66
CA TYR A 782 8.33 20.85 28.36
C TYR A 782 8.38 21.56 26.99
N GLY A 783 7.40 21.33 26.13
CA GLY A 783 7.32 21.91 24.78
C GLY A 783 7.90 21.01 23.68
N VAL A 784 8.05 19.72 23.95
CA VAL A 784 8.42 18.71 22.93
C VAL A 784 7.15 18.30 22.18
N MET A 785 7.22 18.30 20.86
CA MET A 785 6.09 18.12 19.95
C MET A 785 6.06 16.67 19.44
N ASP A 786 4.91 16.25 18.91
CA ASP A 786 4.74 14.97 18.19
C ASP A 786 5.07 13.71 19.00
N MET A 787 5.23 13.81 20.33
CA MET A 787 5.46 12.67 21.25
C MET A 787 4.30 11.66 21.29
N SER A 788 3.17 11.98 20.67
CA SER A 788 2.07 11.06 20.37
C SER A 788 1.55 11.41 18.99
N GLY A 789 1.43 10.40 18.12
CA GLY A 789 1.10 10.58 16.72
C GLY A 789 2.31 10.48 15.78
N ASN A 790 2.03 10.73 14.50
CA ASN A 790 2.96 10.94 13.38
C ASN A 790 3.85 9.75 13.00
N VAL A 791 4.89 9.42 13.77
CA VAL A 791 5.75 8.25 13.52
C VAL A 791 6.17 7.55 14.82
N TRP A 792 6.68 6.33 14.68
CA TRP A 792 7.41 5.66 15.76
C TRP A 792 8.85 6.19 15.83
N GLU A 793 9.30 6.50 17.05
CA GLU A 793 10.60 7.09 17.32
C GLU A 793 11.55 6.08 17.99
N TRP A 794 12.77 5.96 17.48
CA TRP A 794 13.81 5.13 18.08
C TRP A 794 14.34 5.72 19.40
N VAL A 795 14.50 4.87 20.41
CA VAL A 795 15.26 5.17 21.62
C VAL A 795 16.53 4.32 21.69
N SER A 796 17.42 4.63 22.63
CA SER A 796 18.70 3.92 22.78
C SER A 796 18.55 2.49 23.29
N ASP A 797 17.44 2.23 23.98
CA ASP A 797 17.24 1.12 24.89
C ASP A 797 16.96 -0.18 24.13
N TRP A 798 17.44 -1.27 24.70
CA TRP A 798 17.03 -2.61 24.32
C TRP A 798 15.71 -2.95 25.01
N TYR A 799 14.87 -3.73 24.35
CA TYR A 799 13.64 -4.22 24.95
C TYR A 799 13.92 -5.33 25.97
N GLY A 800 13.20 -5.33 27.09
CA GLY A 800 13.24 -6.37 28.12
C GLY A 800 11.95 -6.47 28.93
N ASP A 801 11.28 -7.63 28.87
CA ASP A 801 9.97 -7.91 29.48
C ASP A 801 9.85 -7.55 30.97
N ASP A 802 10.93 -7.69 31.75
CA ASP A 802 10.95 -7.45 33.20
C ASP A 802 11.74 -6.18 33.57
N TYR A 803 12.06 -5.33 32.58
CA TYR A 803 12.96 -4.19 32.80
C TYR A 803 12.34 -3.15 33.75
N TYR A 804 11.04 -2.86 33.62
CA TYR A 804 10.37 -1.87 34.49
C TYR A 804 10.32 -2.34 35.95
N GLU A 805 10.27 -3.65 36.21
CA GLU A 805 10.35 -4.19 37.58
C GLU A 805 11.75 -4.04 38.19
N ASN A 806 12.79 -4.00 37.34
CA ASN A 806 14.19 -4.05 37.75
C ASN A 806 14.98 -2.78 37.36
N SER A 807 14.30 -1.73 36.92
CA SER A 807 14.94 -0.56 36.34
C SER A 807 15.78 0.18 37.39
N PRO A 808 16.96 0.70 37.02
CA PRO A 808 17.70 1.59 37.91
C PRO A 808 16.89 2.86 38.21
N SER A 809 16.81 3.22 39.50
CA SER A 809 16.06 4.42 39.92
C SER A 809 16.72 5.76 39.53
N SER A 810 17.90 5.75 38.90
CA SER A 810 18.61 6.95 38.48
C SER A 810 19.25 6.74 37.11
N ASN A 811 18.90 7.60 36.16
CA ASN A 811 19.36 7.57 34.76
C ASN A 811 19.35 6.17 34.13
N PRO A 812 18.20 5.45 34.15
CA PRO A 812 18.07 4.16 33.48
C PRO A 812 18.38 4.30 31.99
N ALA A 813 19.23 3.40 31.48
CA ALA A 813 19.70 3.37 30.11
C ALA A 813 19.20 2.14 29.33
N GLY A 814 18.17 1.48 29.87
CA GLY A 814 17.67 0.21 29.40
C GLY A 814 18.53 -0.98 29.86
N PRO A 815 18.10 -2.20 29.51
CA PRO A 815 18.94 -3.39 29.52
C PRO A 815 20.25 -3.18 28.76
N GLN A 816 21.34 -3.83 29.21
CA GLN A 816 22.65 -3.71 28.53
C GLN A 816 22.65 -4.38 27.14
N ASP A 817 21.82 -5.39 26.96
CA ASP A 817 21.59 -6.13 25.73
C ASP A 817 20.11 -6.51 25.60
N GLY A 818 19.69 -6.85 24.39
CA GLY A 818 18.35 -7.36 24.09
C GLY A 818 18.23 -7.72 22.62
N THR A 819 17.04 -8.16 22.21
CA THR A 819 16.80 -8.67 20.85
C THR A 819 16.28 -7.58 19.91
N PHE A 820 15.52 -6.62 20.45
CA PHE A 820 14.97 -5.49 19.70
C PHE A 820 15.32 -4.17 20.37
N LYS A 821 15.40 -3.12 19.56
CA LYS A 821 15.45 -1.75 20.04
C LYS A 821 14.03 -1.25 20.25
N ILE A 822 13.84 -0.50 21.33
CA ILE A 822 12.52 0.05 21.67
C ILE A 822 12.19 1.19 20.70
N ARG A 823 10.92 1.26 20.33
CA ARG A 823 10.29 2.39 19.65
C ARG A 823 9.21 2.96 20.55
N ARG A 824 9.08 4.29 20.58
CA ARG A 824 8.05 5.01 21.33
C ARG A 824 7.23 5.89 20.39
N GLY A 825 6.15 6.49 20.88
CA GLY A 825 5.23 7.30 20.07
C GLY A 825 4.25 6.43 19.28
N GLY A 826 3.93 6.84 18.05
CA GLY A 826 3.07 6.09 17.13
C GLY A 826 1.89 6.90 16.60
N SER A 827 1.50 6.60 15.36
CA SER A 827 0.38 7.20 14.61
C SER A 827 -0.87 6.34 14.67
#